data_AF-A0A828RZC3-F1
#
_entry.id   AF-A0A828RZC3-F1
#
_cell.length_a   1.000
_cell.length_b   1.000
_cell.length_c   1.000
_cell.angle_alpha   90.00
_cell.angle_beta   90.00
_cell.angle_gamma   90.00
#
_symmetry.space_group_name_H-M   'P 1'
#
loop_
_entity.id
_entity.type
_entity.pdbx_description
1 polymer ?
#
loop_
_entity_poly.entity_id
_entity_poly.type
_entity_poly.pdbx_seq_one_letter_code
_entity_poly.pdbx_strand_id
1 'polypeptide(L)'
;MMKKIFIIGLIFVFSILKDQDEILAETNYQPNLTVDEVVKRLESYTPSGLTNYHQVIDQLFSLESLMDLFSPYYYYSINTVSSSAKETTRMKTVSTYCDPYFYEVAMSRSDGTFEHVACVETFDEAKQVKERVGNLVFEDIPVVLNDGMIVMSFTPAIIQFKTTSCGANHNLKSRAGSNAKQDTYINACYIDDAFLLDESQDDFQVYMSGYDGWISRHVLYDAPSGSETWVNIVPSNQVQNVSYYEVMGEDLVHHISKDVRDELASSSVIIGKAPDFMVENQKYYSYDGNYFYDDWTKITADKQYALNLDDPYYNYFQYLPYRSKTNYSFDELNTYLNELGYTLKPTSYPANTNESQLVGEGESFIAAQEEFGINGGLEFSMALHESGQGRSKISIEKNNTFGMNATDNNPYGNATMFTSVRNGVYYHAQRYMSWGYTDALDDFRYFGAHVGNKASGMNVKYASDPYWGEKIAGWYYRMDKALGGKDYNYYQLAIKLDNEMIPVLSDDDKTVYLTANGKSNLPISNYPFLVLERGDELLKIQSDMAIEPSTQQALINSNYVFKDSAGYVDSNDLLLVNETTINNPTQILTYLNLGIGDSLPIRSALESLGYHFEAVEIDCSIDGVIEIGPSSITALNPGLVRVSILHDGEVIGSFDIRVSIPVESLEILNHSKSLKTGKTMQLEFGVAPSNASNQQVMWISSDDQVATVDQNGLVQGISPGDVTITLLSDDSGVKSEIKIQIKE
;
A
#
# COMPACT_ATOMS: atom_id res chain seq x y z
N MET A 1 -22.31 -11.00 -50.95
CA MET A 1 -23.16 -9.89 -51.41
C MET A 1 -22.83 -8.59 -50.67
N MET A 2 -22.63 -8.61 -49.35
CA MET A 2 -22.14 -7.46 -48.55
C MET A 2 -20.77 -6.90 -48.98
N LYS A 3 -19.80 -7.73 -49.41
CA LYS A 3 -18.51 -7.26 -49.97
C LYS A 3 -18.62 -6.43 -51.26
N LYS A 4 -19.68 -6.60 -52.07
CA LYS A 4 -19.91 -5.82 -53.31
C LYS A 4 -20.71 -4.54 -53.07
N ILE A 5 -21.51 -4.51 -52.00
CA ILE A 5 -22.24 -3.32 -51.55
C ILE A 5 -21.28 -2.34 -50.84
N PHE A 6 -20.25 -2.86 -50.16
CA PHE A 6 -19.17 -2.09 -49.53
C PHE A 6 -18.30 -1.30 -50.54
N ILE A 7 -17.99 -1.89 -51.70
CA ILE A 7 -17.20 -1.23 -52.75
C ILE A 7 -18.00 -0.13 -53.47
N ILE A 8 -19.31 -0.31 -53.65
CA ILE A 8 -20.19 0.73 -54.23
C ILE A 8 -20.42 1.88 -53.24
N GLY A 9 -20.45 1.58 -51.93
CA GLY A 9 -20.47 2.57 -50.85
C GLY A 9 -19.21 3.43 -50.82
N LEU A 10 -18.01 2.83 -50.95
CA LEU A 10 -16.75 3.56 -51.08
C LEU A 10 -16.78 4.52 -52.29
N ILE A 11 -17.17 4.04 -53.47
CA ILE A 11 -17.17 4.86 -54.70
C ILE A 11 -18.16 6.06 -54.61
N PHE A 12 -19.27 5.91 -53.90
CA PHE A 12 -20.25 6.99 -53.73
C PHE A 12 -19.80 8.02 -52.68
N VAL A 13 -19.14 7.58 -51.59
CA VAL A 13 -18.56 8.44 -50.55
C VAL A 13 -17.41 9.29 -51.10
N PHE A 14 -16.56 8.73 -51.96
CA PHE A 14 -15.51 9.49 -52.66
C PHE A 14 -16.03 10.47 -53.72
N SER A 15 -17.29 10.35 -54.18
CA SER A 15 -17.87 11.25 -55.19
C SER A 15 -18.55 12.51 -54.63
N ILE A 16 -18.87 12.52 -53.33
CA ILE A 16 -19.60 13.60 -52.64
C ILE A 16 -18.63 14.62 -51.99
N LEU A 17 -17.35 14.29 -51.86
CA LEU A 17 -16.28 15.17 -51.33
C LEU A 17 -15.70 16.14 -52.38
N LYS A 18 -16.49 16.51 -53.38
CA LYS A 18 -16.02 17.14 -54.64
C LYS A 18 -15.77 18.65 -54.59
N ASP A 19 -15.57 19.24 -53.41
CA ASP A 19 -15.33 20.70 -53.27
C ASP A 19 -14.23 21.07 -52.25
N GLN A 20 -13.30 20.14 -51.94
CA GLN A 20 -12.00 20.47 -51.32
C GLN A 20 -10.88 19.64 -51.96
N ASP A 21 -10.62 19.93 -53.24
CA ASP A 21 -9.48 19.41 -54.00
C ASP A 21 -8.16 20.02 -53.47
N GLU A 22 -7.50 19.37 -52.50
CA GLU A 22 -6.03 19.33 -52.41
C GLU A 22 -5.43 18.35 -51.38
N ILE A 23 -6.19 17.69 -50.48
CA ILE A 23 -5.56 16.95 -49.35
C ILE A 23 -5.58 15.40 -49.41
N LEU A 24 -6.40 14.73 -50.23
CA LEU A 24 -6.53 13.24 -50.12
C LEU A 24 -6.48 12.45 -51.44
N ALA A 25 -5.63 12.87 -52.38
CA ALA A 25 -5.39 12.14 -53.62
C ALA A 25 -3.98 11.53 -53.69
N GLU A 26 -3.63 10.66 -52.73
CA GLU A 26 -2.63 9.58 -52.84
C GLU A 26 -2.70 8.74 -51.57
N THR A 27 -3.41 7.62 -51.58
CA THR A 27 -3.31 6.64 -50.48
C THR A 27 -1.92 6.03 -50.53
N ASN A 28 -1.02 6.46 -49.63
CA ASN A 28 0.37 5.98 -49.49
C ASN A 28 0.48 4.54 -48.96
N TYR A 29 -0.58 3.76 -49.06
CA TYR A 29 -0.72 2.45 -48.47
C TYR A 29 0.31 1.46 -49.03
N GLN A 30 1.11 0.85 -48.15
CA GLN A 30 2.14 -0.13 -48.53
C GLN A 30 1.62 -1.57 -48.36
N PRO A 31 2.06 -2.52 -49.19
CA PRO A 31 1.69 -3.93 -49.02
C PRO A 31 2.30 -4.51 -47.74
N ASN A 32 1.57 -5.44 -47.12
CA ASN A 32 2.11 -6.24 -46.02
C ASN A 32 3.32 -7.05 -46.48
N LEU A 33 4.27 -7.23 -45.57
CA LEU A 33 5.49 -8.00 -45.81
C LEU A 33 5.56 -9.22 -44.91
N THR A 34 6.24 -10.25 -45.38
CA THR A 34 6.58 -11.41 -44.57
C THR A 34 7.62 -11.04 -43.51
N VAL A 35 7.67 -11.78 -42.40
CA VAL A 35 8.70 -11.61 -41.34
C VAL A 35 10.12 -11.58 -41.93
N ASP A 36 10.42 -12.45 -42.89
CA ASP A 36 11.73 -12.51 -43.56
C ASP A 36 12.08 -11.22 -44.32
N GLU A 37 11.09 -10.60 -44.97
CA GLU A 37 11.28 -9.36 -45.71
C GLU A 37 11.47 -8.17 -44.76
N VAL A 38 10.72 -8.13 -43.66
CA VAL A 38 10.86 -7.08 -42.64
C VAL A 38 12.22 -7.18 -41.95
N VAL A 39 12.65 -8.38 -41.55
CA VAL A 39 13.97 -8.59 -40.93
C VAL A 39 15.08 -8.13 -41.87
N LYS A 40 15.03 -8.50 -43.16
CA LYS A 40 16.02 -8.02 -44.15
C LYS A 40 16.04 -6.50 -44.28
N ARG A 41 14.86 -5.85 -44.26
CA ARG A 41 14.79 -4.38 -44.29
C ARG A 41 15.45 -3.75 -43.06
N LEU A 42 15.28 -4.35 -41.89
CA LEU A 42 15.90 -3.89 -40.64
C LEU A 42 17.42 -4.15 -40.61
N GLU A 43 17.88 -5.31 -41.08
CA GLU A 43 19.31 -5.65 -41.19
C GLU A 43 20.08 -4.69 -42.09
N SER A 44 19.44 -4.19 -43.15
CA SER A 44 20.00 -3.19 -44.06
C SER A 44 19.33 -1.84 -43.92
N TYR A 45 18.86 -1.48 -42.73
CA TYR A 45 18.05 -0.29 -42.54
C TYR A 45 18.80 0.98 -42.98
N THR A 46 18.14 1.73 -43.85
CA THR A 46 18.53 3.09 -44.26
C THR A 46 17.28 3.95 -44.21
N PRO A 47 17.31 5.15 -43.59
CA PRO A 47 16.14 6.02 -43.51
C PRO A 47 15.50 6.24 -44.89
N SER A 48 14.24 5.86 -45.00
CA SER A 48 13.39 6.02 -46.17
C SER A 48 12.85 7.44 -46.31
N GLY A 49 12.79 8.18 -45.19
CA GLY A 49 12.15 9.49 -45.09
C GLY A 49 10.61 9.43 -45.06
N LEU A 50 10.01 8.24 -44.95
CA LEU A 50 8.56 8.05 -44.88
C LEU A 50 8.01 8.34 -43.48
N THR A 51 7.70 9.61 -43.20
CA THR A 51 7.30 10.10 -41.86
C THR A 51 5.86 10.63 -41.80
N ASN A 52 5.00 10.25 -42.75
CA ASN A 52 3.65 10.81 -42.85
C ASN A 52 2.67 10.18 -41.84
N TYR A 53 2.63 10.76 -40.62
CA TYR A 53 1.72 10.40 -39.53
C TYR A 53 0.84 11.59 -39.12
N HIS A 54 -0.37 11.31 -38.65
CA HIS A 54 -1.28 12.31 -38.10
C HIS A 54 -1.59 12.02 -36.63
N GLN A 55 -1.44 13.01 -35.76
CA GLN A 55 -1.94 12.91 -34.39
C GLN A 55 -3.43 13.20 -34.36
N VAL A 56 -4.17 12.35 -33.65
CA VAL A 56 -5.61 12.47 -33.53
C VAL A 56 -6.04 12.27 -32.08
N ILE A 57 -7.03 13.06 -31.66
CA ILE A 57 -7.70 12.91 -30.38
C ILE A 57 -8.84 11.89 -30.53
N ASP A 58 -8.85 10.89 -29.66
CA ASP A 58 -9.93 9.92 -29.59
C ASP A 58 -11.14 10.55 -28.85
N GLN A 59 -11.96 11.33 -29.56
CA GLN A 59 -13.21 11.88 -29.01
C GLN A 59 -14.34 10.84 -29.12
N LEU A 60 -14.42 9.93 -28.15
CA LEU A 60 -15.55 9.02 -28.00
C LEU A 60 -16.75 9.79 -27.43
N PHE A 61 -17.66 10.26 -28.30
CA PHE A 61 -18.97 10.75 -27.86
C PHE A 61 -19.96 9.59 -27.67
N SER A 62 -20.68 9.65 -26.56
CA SER A 62 -21.77 8.75 -26.15
C SER A 62 -22.75 8.46 -27.30
N LEU A 63 -22.97 7.17 -27.59
CA LEU A 63 -23.97 6.68 -28.53
C LEU A 63 -25.39 7.02 -28.02
N GLU A 64 -26.00 8.10 -28.50
CA GLU A 64 -27.39 8.45 -28.17
C GLU A 64 -28.42 7.88 -29.17
N SER A 65 -28.01 7.40 -30.37
CA SER A 65 -29.00 6.90 -31.35
C SER A 65 -28.53 5.75 -32.26
N LEU A 66 -29.50 5.01 -32.83
CA LEU A 66 -29.29 3.98 -33.86
C LEU A 66 -28.77 4.54 -35.20
N MET A 67 -28.84 5.85 -35.44
CA MET A 67 -28.26 6.50 -36.61
C MET A 67 -26.74 6.65 -36.49
N ASP A 68 -26.21 6.64 -35.28
CA ASP A 68 -24.78 6.74 -35.00
C ASP A 68 -24.05 5.45 -35.43
N LEU A 69 -24.71 4.29 -35.38
CA LEU A 69 -24.19 3.01 -35.89
C LEU A 69 -23.86 3.00 -37.40
N PHE A 70 -24.38 3.96 -38.16
CA PHE A 70 -24.23 4.04 -39.62
C PHE A 70 -23.50 5.30 -40.09
N SER A 71 -22.91 6.06 -39.18
CA SER A 71 -22.07 7.22 -39.51
C SER A 71 -20.65 6.76 -39.84
N PRO A 72 -20.13 6.95 -41.07
CA PRO A 72 -18.74 6.66 -41.40
C PRO A 72 -17.74 7.62 -40.74
N TYR A 73 -18.23 8.55 -39.92
CA TYR A 73 -17.47 9.55 -39.16
C TYR A 73 -17.33 9.22 -37.66
N TYR A 74 -17.66 8.00 -37.22
CA TYR A 74 -16.90 7.48 -36.08
C TYR A 74 -15.44 7.45 -36.50
N TYR A 75 -14.58 7.94 -35.63
CA TYR A 75 -13.14 8.07 -35.77
C TYR A 75 -12.67 9.41 -36.38
N TYR A 76 -12.04 10.19 -35.48
CA TYR A 76 -11.03 11.22 -35.73
C TYR A 76 -11.50 12.66 -35.89
N SER A 77 -11.42 13.45 -34.80
CA SER A 77 -11.26 14.90 -34.93
C SER A 77 -9.77 15.23 -35.10
N ILE A 78 -9.39 15.58 -36.34
CA ILE A 78 -8.03 16.04 -36.65
C ILE A 78 -7.90 17.48 -36.13
N ASN A 79 -7.48 17.65 -34.87
CA ASN A 79 -7.00 18.94 -34.40
C ASN A 79 -5.53 19.09 -34.82
N THR A 80 -5.28 19.83 -35.89
CA THR A 80 -3.94 20.16 -36.38
C THR A 80 -3.19 21.17 -35.50
N VAL A 81 -3.69 21.48 -34.29
CA VAL A 81 -3.04 22.42 -33.36
C VAL A 81 -3.06 21.83 -31.95
N SER A 82 -1.91 21.31 -31.52
CA SER A 82 -1.68 20.53 -30.30
C SER A 82 -1.70 21.33 -28.98
N SER A 83 -2.05 22.62 -28.99
CA SER A 83 -1.77 23.50 -27.83
C SER A 83 -2.83 23.51 -26.73
N SER A 84 -3.88 22.68 -26.78
CA SER A 84 -4.99 22.72 -25.80
C SER A 84 -5.47 21.36 -25.27
N ALA A 85 -4.83 20.26 -25.66
CA ALA A 85 -5.16 18.94 -25.11
C ALA A 85 -4.72 18.85 -23.64
N LYS A 86 -5.64 18.46 -22.76
CA LYS A 86 -5.33 18.18 -21.34
C LYS A 86 -4.72 16.78 -21.24
N GLU A 87 -3.89 16.53 -20.22
CA GLU A 87 -3.30 15.20 -19.93
C GLU A 87 -4.32 14.06 -19.86
N THR A 88 -5.58 14.37 -19.56
CA THR A 88 -6.70 13.41 -19.52
C THR A 88 -7.22 12.97 -20.89
N THR A 89 -6.55 13.35 -21.99
CA THR A 89 -7.02 13.12 -23.36
C THR A 89 -6.18 12.02 -24.01
N ARG A 90 -6.83 10.96 -24.50
CA ARG A 90 -6.15 9.91 -25.27
C ARG A 90 -5.82 10.40 -26.68
N MET A 91 -4.53 10.41 -27.02
CA MET A 91 -4.03 10.73 -28.36
C MET A 91 -3.54 9.47 -29.06
N LYS A 92 -3.80 9.35 -30.36
CA LYS A 92 -3.33 8.26 -31.22
C LYS A 92 -2.56 8.81 -32.41
N THR A 93 -1.56 8.06 -32.86
CA THR A 93 -0.76 8.38 -34.04
C THR A 93 -1.24 7.55 -35.24
N VAL A 94 -2.02 8.14 -36.12
CA VAL A 94 -2.57 7.43 -37.29
C VAL A 94 -1.55 7.44 -38.42
N SER A 95 -1.19 6.24 -38.88
CA SER A 95 -0.33 6.04 -40.04
C SER A 95 -1.07 6.23 -41.34
N THR A 96 -0.39 6.77 -42.35
CA THR A 96 -0.90 6.82 -43.73
C THR A 96 -0.41 5.66 -44.60
N TYR A 97 0.40 4.75 -44.04
CA TYR A 97 1.06 3.67 -44.76
C TYR A 97 0.46 2.28 -44.48
N CYS A 98 -0.06 2.04 -43.27
CA CYS A 98 -0.66 0.76 -42.86
C CYS A 98 -2.16 0.89 -42.55
N ASP A 99 -2.89 -0.23 -42.65
CA ASP A 99 -4.31 -0.28 -42.26
C ASP A 99 -4.35 -0.35 -40.73
N PRO A 100 -5.28 0.38 -40.08
CA PRO A 100 -5.44 0.34 -38.63
C PRO A 100 -5.63 -1.08 -38.05
N TYR A 101 -6.07 -2.06 -38.85
CA TYR A 101 -6.20 -3.47 -38.44
C TYR A 101 -4.87 -4.25 -38.49
N PHE A 102 -3.78 -3.67 -38.99
CA PHE A 102 -2.45 -4.29 -39.05
C PHE A 102 -1.49 -3.71 -38.02
N TYR A 103 -0.32 -4.33 -37.94
CA TYR A 103 0.78 -3.93 -37.08
C TYR A 103 1.86 -3.27 -37.92
N GLU A 104 2.14 -2.00 -37.65
CA GLU A 104 3.17 -1.26 -38.36
C GLU A 104 4.49 -1.33 -37.60
N VAL A 105 5.52 -1.87 -38.24
CA VAL A 105 6.90 -1.72 -37.76
C VAL A 105 7.38 -0.34 -38.19
N ALA A 106 7.82 0.47 -37.22
CA ALA A 106 8.29 1.83 -37.44
C ALA A 106 9.56 2.09 -36.62
N MET A 107 10.40 3.03 -37.07
CA MET A 107 11.47 3.59 -36.27
C MET A 107 10.95 4.78 -35.46
N SER A 108 11.05 4.68 -34.14
CA SER A 108 10.67 5.72 -33.19
C SER A 108 11.87 6.62 -32.89
N ARG A 109 11.76 7.90 -33.24
CA ARG A 109 12.80 8.90 -33.03
C ARG A 109 12.73 9.51 -31.63
N SER A 110 13.84 10.13 -31.20
CA SER A 110 13.92 10.78 -29.88
C SER A 110 12.98 11.99 -29.73
N ASP A 111 12.57 12.61 -30.83
CA ASP A 111 11.63 13.75 -30.84
C ASP A 111 10.15 13.33 -30.78
N GLY A 112 9.85 12.03 -30.68
CA GLY A 112 8.49 11.50 -30.66
C GLY A 112 7.90 11.21 -32.05
N THR A 113 8.63 11.48 -33.13
CA THR A 113 8.18 11.16 -34.49
C THR A 113 8.48 9.70 -34.86
N PHE A 114 7.76 9.20 -35.86
CA PHE A 114 7.91 7.84 -36.37
C PHE A 114 8.32 7.86 -37.85
N GLU A 115 9.03 6.82 -38.26
CA GLU A 115 9.33 6.53 -39.66
C GLU A 115 8.88 5.12 -40.01
N HIS A 116 8.10 4.99 -41.08
CA HIS A 116 7.56 3.72 -41.53
C HIS A 116 8.67 2.75 -42.00
N VAL A 117 8.57 1.48 -41.58
CA VAL A 117 9.42 0.38 -42.09
C VAL A 117 8.62 -0.64 -42.88
N ALA A 118 7.55 -1.18 -42.29
CA ALA A 118 6.72 -2.22 -42.90
C ALA A 118 5.37 -2.40 -42.18
N CYS A 119 4.42 -3.05 -42.84
CA CYS A 119 3.19 -3.57 -42.21
C CYS A 119 3.27 -5.10 -42.11
N VAL A 120 2.84 -5.67 -40.99
CA VAL A 120 2.64 -7.11 -40.77
C VAL A 120 1.21 -7.37 -40.29
N GLU A 121 0.69 -8.57 -40.51
CA GLU A 121 -0.74 -8.85 -40.32
C GLU A 121 -1.08 -9.15 -38.86
N THR A 122 -0.17 -9.78 -38.13
CA THR A 122 -0.46 -10.31 -36.80
C THR A 122 0.55 -9.85 -35.75
N PHE A 123 0.12 -9.86 -34.49
CA PHE A 123 0.99 -9.58 -33.35
C PHE A 123 2.16 -10.59 -33.28
N ASP A 124 1.89 -11.86 -33.57
CA ASP A 124 2.90 -12.92 -33.55
C ASP A 124 3.98 -12.71 -34.64
N GLU A 125 3.59 -12.23 -35.82
CA GLU A 125 4.57 -11.85 -36.85
C GLU A 125 5.44 -10.69 -36.38
N ALA A 126 4.84 -9.67 -35.75
CA ALA A 126 5.60 -8.56 -35.18
C ALA A 126 6.56 -9.00 -34.06
N LYS A 127 6.13 -9.94 -33.19
CA LYS A 127 6.97 -10.53 -32.14
C LYS A 127 8.13 -11.33 -32.72
N GLN A 128 7.90 -12.12 -33.77
CA GLN A 128 8.97 -12.82 -34.50
C GLN A 128 9.98 -11.85 -35.13
N VAL A 129 9.53 -10.69 -35.63
CA VAL A 129 10.46 -9.65 -36.11
C VAL A 129 11.33 -9.16 -34.95
N LYS A 130 10.75 -8.77 -33.81
CA LYS A 130 11.48 -8.32 -32.59
C LYS A 130 12.54 -9.33 -32.17
N GLU A 131 12.17 -10.61 -32.03
CA GLU A 131 13.07 -11.68 -31.62
C GLU A 131 14.25 -11.86 -32.60
N ARG A 132 13.99 -11.78 -33.91
CA ARG A 132 15.02 -12.01 -34.94
C ARG A 132 16.00 -10.86 -35.11
N VAL A 133 15.60 -9.63 -34.74
CA VAL A 133 16.47 -8.45 -34.83
C VAL A 133 17.02 -7.99 -33.49
N GLY A 134 16.74 -8.69 -32.39
CA GLY A 134 17.14 -8.28 -31.03
C GLY A 134 18.65 -8.10 -30.81
N ASN A 135 19.49 -8.66 -31.69
CA ASN A 135 20.95 -8.46 -31.65
C ASN A 135 21.44 -7.28 -32.50
N LEU A 136 20.56 -6.60 -33.23
CA LEU A 136 20.88 -5.42 -34.02
C LEU A 136 20.83 -4.17 -33.14
N VAL A 137 21.67 -3.19 -33.48
CA VAL A 137 21.71 -1.88 -32.82
C VAL A 137 21.23 -0.84 -33.82
N PHE A 138 20.29 -0.01 -33.39
CA PHE A 138 19.69 1.05 -34.19
C PHE A 138 19.92 2.41 -33.52
N GLU A 139 19.98 3.47 -34.31
CA GLU A 139 20.04 4.86 -33.80
C GLU A 139 18.66 5.29 -33.27
N ASP A 140 17.61 5.05 -34.06
CA ASP A 140 16.20 5.16 -33.66
C ASP A 140 15.68 3.81 -33.17
N ILE A 141 14.71 3.81 -32.26
CA ILE A 141 14.23 2.56 -31.64
C ILE A 141 13.13 1.94 -32.51
N PRO A 142 13.27 0.68 -32.98
CA PRO A 142 12.18 0.01 -33.66
C PRO A 142 11.03 -0.26 -32.69
N VAL A 143 9.82 0.08 -33.11
CA VAL A 143 8.57 -0.12 -32.38
C VAL A 143 7.52 -0.73 -33.29
N VAL A 144 6.47 -1.27 -32.68
CA VAL A 144 5.27 -1.70 -33.40
C VAL A 144 4.11 -0.81 -33.00
N LEU A 145 3.44 -0.23 -34.00
CA LEU A 145 2.22 0.53 -33.82
C LEU A 145 1.00 -0.34 -34.18
N ASN A 146 -0.05 -0.28 -33.37
CA ASN A 146 -1.37 -0.81 -33.70
C ASN A 146 -2.44 0.16 -33.20
N ASP A 147 -3.42 0.46 -34.05
CA ASP A 147 -4.40 1.54 -33.82
C ASP A 147 -3.74 2.87 -33.36
N GLY A 148 -2.55 3.14 -33.91
CA GLY A 148 -1.76 4.33 -33.62
C GLY A 148 -1.15 4.44 -32.22
N MET A 149 -1.13 3.35 -31.46
CA MET A 149 -0.43 3.25 -30.18
C MET A 149 0.77 2.32 -30.31
N ILE A 150 1.84 2.60 -29.56
CA ILE A 150 2.95 1.67 -29.44
C ILE A 150 2.47 0.46 -28.64
N VAL A 151 2.56 -0.71 -29.26
CA VAL A 151 2.16 -2.01 -28.69
C VAL A 151 3.33 -2.97 -28.48
N MET A 152 4.53 -2.58 -28.92
CA MET A 152 5.77 -3.30 -28.71
C MET A 152 6.96 -2.36 -28.85
N SER A 153 7.96 -2.49 -27.98
CA SER A 153 9.27 -1.85 -28.12
C SER A 153 10.35 -2.91 -28.27
N PHE A 154 11.35 -2.66 -29.12
CA PHE A 154 12.42 -3.63 -29.38
C PHE A 154 13.60 -3.50 -28.40
N THR A 155 13.66 -2.38 -27.67
CA THR A 155 14.63 -2.11 -26.59
C THR A 155 13.89 -1.95 -25.26
N PRO A 156 14.61 -1.91 -24.10
CA PRO A 156 14.01 -1.54 -22.83
C PRO A 156 13.14 -0.28 -22.95
N ALA A 157 11.98 -0.31 -22.29
CA ALA A 157 10.98 0.73 -22.37
C ALA A 157 10.22 0.83 -21.04
N ILE A 158 9.63 2.00 -20.83
CA ILE A 158 8.84 2.28 -19.64
C ILE A 158 7.36 2.30 -20.03
N ILE A 159 6.52 1.69 -19.20
CA ILE A 159 5.08 1.87 -19.23
C ILE A 159 4.72 3.15 -18.51
N GLN A 160 3.99 4.01 -19.23
CA GLN A 160 3.37 5.21 -18.72
C GLN A 160 1.91 4.97 -18.40
N PHE A 161 1.47 5.31 -17.18
CA PHE A 161 0.09 5.15 -16.72
C PHE A 161 -0.74 6.39 -17.01
N LYS A 162 -1.97 6.22 -17.48
CA LYS A 162 -2.87 7.33 -17.74
C LYS A 162 -4.30 7.02 -17.31
N THR A 163 -4.95 8.05 -16.80
CA THR A 163 -6.33 7.98 -16.35
C THR A 163 -7.08 9.29 -16.64
N THR A 164 -8.39 9.21 -16.80
CA THR A 164 -9.24 10.41 -16.90
C THR A 164 -9.50 11.08 -15.55
N SER A 165 -9.35 10.35 -14.43
CA SER A 165 -9.49 10.92 -13.08
C SER A 165 -8.77 10.08 -12.02
N CYS A 166 -8.35 10.70 -10.92
CA CYS A 166 -7.73 9.98 -9.79
C CYS A 166 -8.66 9.00 -9.07
N GLY A 167 -9.93 8.87 -9.45
CA GLY A 167 -10.82 7.83 -8.93
C GLY A 167 -10.71 6.48 -9.65
N ALA A 168 -10.00 6.41 -10.78
CA ALA A 168 -9.88 5.17 -11.54
C ALA A 168 -8.51 4.51 -11.33
N ASN A 169 -8.54 3.24 -10.94
CA ASN A 169 -7.36 2.44 -10.67
C ASN A 169 -7.02 1.53 -11.85
N HIS A 170 -5.74 1.28 -12.09
CA HIS A 170 -5.33 0.20 -12.97
C HIS A 170 -5.29 -1.12 -12.18
N ASN A 171 -5.90 -2.16 -12.73
CA ASN A 171 -5.91 -3.49 -12.13
C ASN A 171 -4.73 -4.32 -12.65
N LEU A 172 -3.96 -4.92 -11.73
CA LEU A 172 -2.85 -5.80 -12.05
C LEU A 172 -3.22 -7.27 -11.80
N LYS A 173 -2.67 -8.16 -12.64
CA LYS A 173 -3.06 -9.57 -12.71
C LYS A 173 -1.83 -10.47 -12.88
N SER A 174 -1.89 -11.70 -12.43
CA SER A 174 -0.78 -12.67 -12.55
C SER A 174 -0.57 -13.22 -13.95
N ARG A 175 -1.53 -13.03 -14.86
CA ARG A 175 -1.44 -13.48 -16.26
C ARG A 175 -2.22 -12.57 -17.20
N ALA A 176 -1.83 -12.58 -18.47
CA ALA A 176 -2.56 -11.92 -19.53
C ALA A 176 -3.99 -12.47 -19.71
N GLY A 177 -4.86 -11.65 -20.28
CA GLY A 177 -6.22 -12.00 -20.69
C GLY A 177 -7.32 -11.39 -19.83
N SER A 178 -8.49 -11.24 -20.46
CA SER A 178 -9.69 -10.63 -19.87
C SER A 178 -10.29 -11.41 -18.69
N ASN A 179 -10.03 -12.72 -18.60
CA ASN A 179 -10.55 -13.59 -17.54
C ASN A 179 -9.60 -13.73 -16.33
N ALA A 180 -8.44 -13.07 -16.35
CA ALA A 180 -7.51 -13.12 -15.22
C ALA A 180 -8.07 -12.33 -14.02
N LYS A 181 -7.95 -12.90 -12.82
CA LYS A 181 -8.38 -12.24 -11.59
C LYS A 181 -7.41 -11.10 -11.26
N GLN A 182 -7.95 -10.08 -10.61
CA GLN A 182 -7.17 -8.98 -10.10
C GLN A 182 -6.43 -9.40 -8.83
N ASP A 183 -5.11 -9.23 -8.84
CA ASP A 183 -4.23 -9.55 -7.71
C ASP A 183 -3.95 -8.29 -6.88
N THR A 184 -3.71 -7.14 -7.53
CA THR A 184 -3.58 -5.84 -6.86
C THR A 184 -4.05 -4.70 -7.77
N TYR A 185 -3.89 -3.46 -7.34
CA TYR A 185 -4.25 -2.25 -8.09
C TYR A 185 -3.33 -1.09 -7.77
N ILE A 186 -3.24 -0.17 -8.72
CA ILE A 186 -2.53 1.11 -8.57
C ILE A 186 -3.39 2.27 -9.08
N ASN A 187 -2.98 3.50 -8.80
CA ASN A 187 -3.56 4.70 -9.40
C ASN A 187 -2.48 5.55 -10.07
N ALA A 188 -2.75 5.98 -11.31
CA ALA A 188 -1.84 6.79 -12.10
C ALA A 188 -1.57 8.19 -11.51
N CYS A 189 -2.34 8.63 -10.49
CA CYS A 189 -2.06 9.87 -9.79
C CYS A 189 -0.91 9.78 -8.78
N TYR A 190 -0.42 8.57 -8.47
CA TYR A 190 0.69 8.36 -7.54
C TYR A 190 1.99 7.91 -8.22
N ILE A 191 1.90 7.43 -9.46
CA ILE A 191 3.01 6.87 -10.24
C ILE A 191 2.75 7.05 -11.73
N ASP A 192 3.79 7.30 -12.52
CA ASP A 192 3.71 7.36 -13.98
C ASP A 192 4.67 6.38 -14.67
N ASP A 193 5.39 5.53 -13.94
CA ASP A 193 6.42 4.64 -14.50
C ASP A 193 6.38 3.20 -14.00
N ALA A 194 6.58 2.25 -14.92
CA ALA A 194 6.91 0.86 -14.63
C ALA A 194 7.79 0.29 -15.73
N PHE A 195 8.63 -0.70 -15.44
CA PHE A 195 9.43 -1.35 -16.48
C PHE A 195 8.57 -2.28 -17.33
N LEU A 196 8.75 -2.27 -18.66
CA LEU A 196 8.11 -3.23 -19.56
C LEU A 196 8.90 -4.54 -19.61
N LEU A 197 8.30 -5.65 -19.18
CA LEU A 197 8.92 -6.99 -19.20
C LEU A 197 8.57 -7.80 -20.46
N ASP A 198 7.29 -7.84 -20.84
CA ASP A 198 6.81 -8.58 -22.01
C ASP A 198 5.49 -7.95 -22.53
N GLU A 199 5.10 -8.34 -23.73
CA GLU A 199 3.91 -7.86 -24.40
C GLU A 199 3.06 -9.03 -24.95
N SER A 200 1.75 -8.91 -24.78
CA SER A 200 0.74 -9.72 -25.47
C SER A 200 -0.17 -8.83 -26.31
N GLN A 201 -1.08 -9.40 -27.08
CA GLN A 201 -2.01 -8.64 -27.92
C GLN A 201 -2.90 -7.64 -27.13
N ASP A 202 -3.26 -7.92 -25.88
CA ASP A 202 -4.22 -7.10 -25.13
C ASP A 202 -3.66 -6.53 -23.81
N ASP A 203 -2.56 -7.10 -23.32
CA ASP A 203 -1.95 -6.76 -22.04
C ASP A 203 -0.43 -6.57 -22.15
N PHE A 204 0.15 -5.80 -21.24
CA PHE A 204 1.59 -5.66 -21.04
C PHE A 204 1.99 -6.28 -19.70
N GLN A 205 3.11 -6.99 -19.65
CA GLN A 205 3.71 -7.40 -18.40
C GLN A 205 4.64 -6.29 -17.91
N VAL A 206 4.44 -5.84 -16.67
CA VAL A 206 5.15 -4.74 -16.05
C VAL A 206 5.85 -5.18 -14.78
N TYR A 207 6.90 -4.46 -14.40
CA TYR A 207 7.55 -4.59 -13.10
C TYR A 207 7.54 -3.25 -12.37
N MET A 208 6.94 -3.22 -11.17
CA MET A 208 6.86 -2.06 -10.31
C MET A 208 6.55 -2.41 -8.86
N SER A 209 7.09 -1.66 -7.90
CA SER A 209 6.90 -1.86 -6.45
C SER A 209 6.96 -3.34 -6.02
N GLY A 210 7.94 -4.08 -6.54
CA GLY A 210 8.19 -5.49 -6.29
C GLY A 210 7.26 -6.47 -7.01
N TYR A 211 6.21 -5.97 -7.68
CA TYR A 211 5.24 -6.78 -8.38
C TYR A 211 5.58 -6.87 -9.87
N ASP A 212 5.74 -8.08 -10.38
CA ASP A 212 5.73 -8.39 -11.80
C ASP A 212 4.40 -9.03 -12.22
N GLY A 213 3.75 -8.47 -13.22
CA GLY A 213 2.49 -9.02 -13.71
C GLY A 213 1.87 -8.20 -14.82
N TRP A 214 0.65 -8.54 -15.19
CA TRP A 214 -0.01 -8.09 -16.40
C TRP A 214 -1.02 -6.98 -16.13
N ILE A 215 -1.03 -6.01 -17.04
CA ILE A 215 -1.96 -4.89 -17.06
C ILE A 215 -2.58 -4.75 -18.46
N SER A 216 -3.87 -4.48 -18.50
CA SER A 216 -4.57 -4.29 -19.78
C SER A 216 -4.21 -2.95 -20.40
N ARG A 217 -4.07 -2.93 -21.73
CA ARG A 217 -3.70 -1.73 -22.51
C ARG A 217 -4.68 -0.57 -22.31
N HIS A 218 -5.97 -0.90 -22.22
CA HIS A 218 -7.06 0.05 -22.04
C HIS A 218 -8.24 -0.63 -21.34
N VAL A 219 -8.84 0.05 -20.38
CA VAL A 219 -10.04 -0.39 -19.66
C VAL A 219 -11.03 0.75 -19.58
N LEU A 220 -12.27 0.46 -20.00
CA LEU A 220 -13.44 1.31 -19.82
C LEU A 220 -14.19 0.84 -18.56
N TYR A 221 -14.46 1.75 -17.63
CA TYR A 221 -15.26 1.43 -16.43
C TYR A 221 -16.71 1.86 -16.63
N ASP A 222 -17.66 0.95 -16.39
CA ASP A 222 -19.12 1.18 -16.41
C ASP A 222 -19.61 2.03 -15.21
N ALA A 223 -18.85 3.04 -14.80
CA ALA A 223 -19.25 3.97 -13.74
C ALA A 223 -20.13 5.10 -14.32
N PRO A 224 -21.01 5.73 -13.52
CA PRO A 224 -21.85 6.86 -13.95
C PRO A 224 -21.08 8.07 -14.53
N SER A 225 -19.75 8.09 -14.37
CA SER A 225 -18.82 9.15 -14.76
C SER A 225 -17.93 8.83 -15.98
N GLY A 226 -18.01 7.64 -16.60
CA GLY A 226 -17.24 7.31 -17.80
C GLY A 226 -15.71 7.38 -17.62
N SER A 227 -15.19 6.87 -16.50
CA SER A 227 -13.74 6.90 -16.23
C SER A 227 -13.00 5.81 -16.99
N GLU A 228 -11.81 6.14 -17.50
CA GLU A 228 -10.99 5.24 -18.31
C GLU A 228 -9.56 5.20 -17.80
N THR A 229 -8.90 4.07 -18.02
CA THR A 229 -7.47 3.90 -17.76
C THR A 229 -6.80 3.31 -19.00
N TRP A 230 -5.60 3.76 -19.33
CA TRP A 230 -4.80 3.22 -20.42
C TRP A 230 -3.32 3.35 -20.13
N VAL A 231 -2.51 2.56 -20.82
CA VAL A 231 -1.06 2.55 -20.68
C VAL A 231 -0.39 2.79 -22.03
N ASN A 232 0.71 3.53 -22.01
CA ASN A 232 1.54 3.77 -23.19
C ASN A 232 2.92 3.15 -22.98
N ILE A 233 3.50 2.57 -24.03
CA ILE A 233 4.93 2.27 -24.07
C ILE A 233 5.69 3.56 -24.41
N VAL A 234 6.71 3.87 -23.62
CA VAL A 234 7.67 4.96 -23.86
C VAL A 234 9.04 4.33 -24.17
N PRO A 235 9.48 4.33 -25.44
CA PRO A 235 10.78 3.79 -25.82
C PRO A 235 11.93 4.53 -25.12
N SER A 236 13.04 3.85 -24.83
CA SER A 236 14.14 4.41 -24.03
C SER A 236 14.72 5.72 -24.56
N ASN A 237 14.70 5.97 -25.88
CA ASN A 237 15.17 7.23 -26.48
C ASN A 237 14.21 8.42 -26.28
N GLN A 238 13.05 8.19 -25.68
CA GLN A 238 12.06 9.22 -25.33
C GLN A 238 11.80 9.32 -23.83
N VAL A 239 12.39 8.42 -23.02
CA VAL A 239 12.33 8.48 -21.56
C VAL A 239 13.29 9.57 -21.08
N GLN A 240 12.77 10.52 -20.31
CA GLN A 240 13.56 11.60 -19.71
C GLN A 240 13.66 11.46 -18.18
N ASN A 241 12.69 10.77 -17.57
CA ASN A 241 12.61 10.61 -16.12
C ASN A 241 12.08 9.22 -15.77
N VAL A 242 12.72 8.57 -14.81
CA VAL A 242 12.34 7.26 -14.25
C VAL A 242 12.49 7.38 -12.76
N SER A 243 11.63 6.75 -11.98
CA SER A 243 11.76 6.76 -10.52
C SER A 243 13.15 6.23 -10.09
N TYR A 244 13.81 6.95 -9.18
CA TYR A 244 15.17 6.64 -8.73
C TYR A 244 15.36 6.94 -7.25
N TYR A 245 16.37 6.34 -6.66
CA TYR A 245 16.80 6.51 -5.30
C TYR A 245 18.11 7.27 -5.26
N GLU A 246 18.27 8.10 -4.24
CA GLU A 246 19.46 8.90 -3.99
C GLU A 246 19.76 8.88 -2.49
N VAL A 247 21.04 8.88 -2.15
CA VAL A 247 21.50 9.04 -0.77
C VAL A 247 21.71 10.52 -0.49
N MET A 248 21.07 11.03 0.56
CA MET A 248 21.22 12.40 1.06
C MET A 248 21.65 12.34 2.54
N GLY A 249 22.93 12.55 2.83
CA GLY A 249 23.49 12.24 4.14
C GLY A 249 23.38 10.75 4.47
N GLU A 250 22.61 10.40 5.50
CA GLU A 250 22.31 9.01 5.88
C GLU A 250 20.93 8.53 5.40
N ASP A 251 20.15 9.43 4.79
CA ASP A 251 18.77 9.16 4.38
C ASP A 251 18.76 8.57 2.97
N LEU A 252 17.94 7.53 2.79
CA LEU A 252 17.53 7.04 1.48
C LEU A 252 16.31 7.83 1.01
N VAL A 253 16.44 8.50 -0.12
CA VAL A 253 15.36 9.31 -0.72
C VAL A 253 14.90 8.64 -2.00
N HIS A 254 13.60 8.39 -2.12
CA HIS A 254 12.98 7.93 -3.36
C HIS A 254 12.38 9.12 -4.11
N HIS A 255 12.89 9.37 -5.31
CA HIS A 255 12.38 10.32 -6.29
C HIS A 255 11.43 9.59 -7.24
N ILE A 256 10.13 9.79 -7.03
CA ILE A 256 9.05 9.15 -7.76
C ILE A 256 8.69 10.02 -8.98
N SER A 257 8.74 9.43 -10.17
CA SER A 257 8.36 10.09 -11.43
C SER A 257 6.86 10.38 -11.47
N LYS A 258 6.52 11.59 -11.91
CA LYS A 258 5.14 12.05 -12.18
C LYS A 258 4.86 12.18 -13.66
N ASP A 259 5.90 12.35 -14.47
CA ASP A 259 5.85 12.22 -15.93
C ASP A 259 7.19 11.70 -16.44
N VAL A 260 7.18 10.52 -17.05
CA VAL A 260 8.40 9.90 -17.61
C VAL A 260 9.01 10.66 -18.79
N ARG A 261 8.26 11.60 -19.38
CA ARG A 261 8.69 12.44 -20.50
C ARG A 261 9.10 13.85 -20.08
N ASP A 262 9.03 14.19 -18.79
CA ASP A 262 9.48 15.47 -18.24
C ASP A 262 10.54 15.23 -17.15
N GLU A 263 11.78 15.63 -17.44
CA GLU A 263 12.94 15.52 -16.55
C GLU A 263 12.69 16.11 -15.14
N LEU A 264 11.82 17.12 -15.01
CA LEU A 264 11.57 17.83 -13.76
C LEU A 264 10.35 17.31 -13.00
N ALA A 265 9.52 16.46 -13.62
CA ALA A 265 8.27 16.00 -13.05
C ALA A 265 8.48 14.86 -12.04
N SER A 266 8.85 15.21 -10.81
CA SER A 266 9.02 14.23 -9.72
C SER A 266 8.45 14.70 -8.38
N SER A 267 8.33 13.76 -7.44
CA SER A 267 8.21 14.03 -6.00
C SER A 267 9.23 13.20 -5.24
N SER A 268 9.64 13.67 -4.06
CA SER A 268 10.62 12.95 -3.25
C SER A 268 10.06 12.60 -1.88
N VAL A 269 10.47 11.45 -1.36
CA VAL A 269 10.16 11.00 0.00
C VAL A 269 11.39 10.36 0.64
N ILE A 270 11.70 10.72 1.88
CA ILE A 270 12.66 9.99 2.71
C ILE A 270 11.98 8.71 3.17
N ILE A 271 12.55 7.55 2.82
CA ILE A 271 11.91 6.24 3.07
C ILE A 271 12.57 5.44 4.20
N GLY A 272 13.83 5.75 4.52
CA GLY A 272 14.61 4.96 5.48
C GLY A 272 16.07 5.37 5.49
N LYS A 273 16.90 4.58 6.16
CA LYS A 273 18.36 4.72 6.16
C LYS A 273 18.95 4.21 4.84
N ALA A 274 19.91 4.92 4.26
CA ALA A 274 20.60 4.50 3.05
C ALA A 274 21.46 3.23 3.28
N PRO A 275 21.52 2.30 2.31
CA PRO A 275 22.45 1.18 2.36
C PRO A 275 23.89 1.64 2.11
N ASP A 276 24.84 1.01 2.81
CA ASP A 276 26.25 1.44 2.83
C ASP A 276 26.96 1.39 1.47
N PHE A 277 26.48 0.58 0.51
CA PHE A 277 27.09 0.46 -0.81
C PHE A 277 26.75 1.64 -1.74
N MET A 278 25.75 2.45 -1.41
CA MET A 278 25.35 3.58 -2.22
C MET A 278 26.20 4.82 -1.95
N VAL A 279 26.46 5.58 -3.00
CA VAL A 279 27.25 6.81 -2.97
C VAL A 279 26.30 8.01 -2.96
N GLU A 280 26.61 8.99 -2.11
CA GLU A 280 25.84 10.24 -1.99
C GLU A 280 25.77 10.99 -3.33
N ASN A 281 24.59 11.53 -3.66
CA ASN A 281 24.29 12.24 -4.91
C ASN A 281 24.42 11.42 -6.21
N GLN A 282 24.46 10.08 -6.13
CA GLN A 282 24.35 9.20 -7.29
C GLN A 282 22.92 8.67 -7.43
N LYS A 283 22.40 8.61 -8.67
CA LYS A 283 21.11 7.98 -8.96
C LYS A 283 21.25 6.46 -8.97
N TYR A 284 20.37 5.79 -8.24
CA TYR A 284 20.19 4.35 -8.26
C TYR A 284 18.76 4.03 -8.68
N TYR A 285 18.55 3.01 -9.49
CA TYR A 285 17.23 2.61 -9.96
C TYR A 285 16.81 1.32 -9.29
N SER A 286 15.54 1.19 -8.94
CA SER A 286 14.96 -0.06 -8.44
C SER A 286 13.45 -0.02 -8.62
N TYR A 287 12.86 -1.14 -9.01
CA TYR A 287 11.41 -1.30 -9.01
C TYR A 287 10.91 -2.20 -7.90
N ASP A 288 11.76 -2.78 -7.05
CA ASP A 288 11.33 -3.48 -5.82
C ASP A 288 11.78 -2.82 -4.53
N GLY A 289 12.68 -1.83 -4.61
CA GLY A 289 13.28 -1.17 -3.47
C GLY A 289 14.33 -2.02 -2.75
N ASN A 290 14.67 -3.20 -3.28
CA ASN A 290 15.57 -4.16 -2.64
C ASN A 290 16.84 -4.41 -3.47
N TYR A 291 16.70 -4.50 -4.80
CA TYR A 291 17.80 -4.68 -5.74
C TYR A 291 17.99 -3.40 -6.56
N PHE A 292 19.21 -2.87 -6.58
CA PHE A 292 19.51 -1.56 -7.15
C PHE A 292 20.44 -1.63 -8.35
N TYR A 293 20.26 -0.71 -9.28
CA TYR A 293 21.00 -0.62 -10.54
C TYR A 293 21.56 0.79 -10.73
N ASP A 294 22.68 0.91 -11.44
CA ASP A 294 23.27 2.18 -11.85
C ASP A 294 22.67 2.74 -13.16
N ASP A 295 21.88 1.92 -13.86
CA ASP A 295 21.23 2.21 -15.13
C ASP A 295 19.88 1.49 -15.18
N TRP A 296 18.80 2.24 -15.33
CA TRP A 296 17.43 1.71 -15.35
C TRP A 296 17.20 0.72 -16.49
N THR A 297 17.96 0.81 -17.59
CA THR A 297 17.82 -0.10 -18.74
C THR A 297 18.31 -1.52 -18.44
N LYS A 298 19.03 -1.71 -17.34
CA LYS A 298 19.53 -3.00 -16.87
C LYS A 298 18.57 -3.72 -15.92
N ILE A 299 17.44 -3.10 -15.56
CA ILE A 299 16.47 -3.72 -14.65
C ILE A 299 15.90 -4.98 -15.30
N THR A 300 15.88 -6.08 -14.54
CA THR A 300 15.26 -7.34 -14.94
C THR A 300 14.48 -7.94 -13.78
N ALA A 301 13.44 -8.73 -14.09
CA ALA A 301 12.66 -9.43 -13.05
C ALA A 301 13.49 -10.49 -12.29
N ASP A 302 14.51 -11.06 -12.94
CA ASP A 302 15.42 -12.05 -12.35
C ASP A 302 16.64 -11.43 -11.63
N LYS A 303 16.73 -10.10 -11.62
CA LYS A 303 17.73 -9.31 -10.90
C LYS A 303 19.18 -9.45 -11.36
N GLN A 304 19.44 -10.07 -12.51
CA GLN A 304 20.78 -10.46 -12.96
C GLN A 304 21.86 -9.36 -12.89
N TYR A 305 21.50 -8.10 -13.08
CA TYR A 305 22.43 -6.96 -13.15
C TYR A 305 22.43 -6.06 -11.91
N ALA A 306 21.77 -6.48 -10.82
CA ALA A 306 21.72 -5.71 -9.59
C ALA A 306 23.12 -5.53 -8.97
N LEU A 307 23.42 -4.33 -8.48
CA LEU A 307 24.67 -3.99 -7.81
C LEU A 307 24.85 -4.74 -6.49
N ASN A 308 23.74 -5.13 -5.87
CA ASN A 308 23.66 -5.81 -4.59
C ASN A 308 22.94 -7.18 -4.71
N LEU A 309 23.24 -7.93 -5.78
CA LEU A 309 22.60 -9.21 -6.07
C LEU A 309 22.74 -10.24 -4.91
N ASP A 310 23.92 -10.29 -4.29
CA ASP A 310 24.23 -11.24 -3.21
C ASP A 310 23.79 -10.73 -1.81
N ASP A 311 23.43 -9.45 -1.69
CA ASP A 311 23.06 -8.78 -0.43
C ASP A 311 21.90 -7.79 -0.67
N PRO A 312 20.67 -8.30 -0.90
CA PRO A 312 19.51 -7.46 -1.13
C PRO A 312 19.23 -6.56 0.07
N TYR A 313 18.94 -5.30 -0.22
CA TYR A 313 18.57 -4.34 0.81
C TYR A 313 17.11 -4.53 1.21
N TYR A 314 16.82 -4.42 2.50
CA TYR A 314 15.45 -4.39 3.02
C TYR A 314 15.31 -3.19 3.94
N ASN A 315 14.47 -2.23 3.53
CA ASN A 315 14.19 -1.06 4.35
C ASN A 315 13.53 -1.49 5.67
N TYR A 316 14.24 -1.29 6.79
CA TYR A 316 13.92 -1.91 8.08
C TYR A 316 12.45 -1.73 8.48
N PHE A 317 11.95 -0.49 8.55
CA PHE A 317 10.58 -0.22 8.97
C PHE A 317 9.52 -0.59 7.91
N GLN A 318 9.91 -0.78 6.65
CA GLN A 318 9.00 -1.26 5.60
C GLN A 318 8.71 -2.76 5.73
N TYR A 319 9.71 -3.51 6.19
CA TYR A 319 9.65 -4.96 6.38
C TYR A 319 9.55 -5.39 7.84
N LEU A 320 9.53 -4.45 8.80
CA LEU A 320 9.27 -4.73 10.20
C LEU A 320 7.86 -5.32 10.35
N PRO A 321 7.69 -6.54 10.89
CA PRO A 321 6.37 -7.10 11.13
C PRO A 321 5.57 -6.24 12.12
N TYR A 322 4.28 -6.05 11.86
CA TYR A 322 3.31 -5.42 12.75
C TYR A 322 3.20 -6.17 14.08
N ARG A 323 3.52 -7.47 14.12
CA ARG A 323 3.68 -8.26 15.35
C ARG A 323 5.01 -7.97 16.06
N SER A 324 5.44 -6.72 16.07
CA SER A 324 6.54 -6.19 16.88
C SER A 324 6.00 -5.17 17.87
N LYS A 325 6.86 -4.66 18.76
CA LYS A 325 6.52 -3.54 19.64
C LYS A 325 7.49 -2.39 19.43
N THR A 326 6.99 -1.15 19.56
CA THR A 326 7.85 0.03 19.68
C THR A 326 8.41 0.14 21.10
N ASN A 327 9.66 0.58 21.23
CA ASN A 327 10.27 0.96 22.52
C ASN A 327 9.92 2.40 22.92
N TYR A 328 9.25 3.17 22.05
CA TYR A 328 8.84 4.54 22.37
C TYR A 328 7.66 4.55 23.32
N SER A 329 7.71 5.48 24.26
CA SER A 329 6.58 5.74 25.15
C SER A 329 5.59 6.72 24.52
N PHE A 330 4.37 6.81 25.05
CA PHE A 330 3.34 7.72 24.55
C PHE A 330 3.79 9.20 24.57
N ASP A 331 4.61 9.60 25.55
CA ASP A 331 5.13 10.96 25.67
C ASP A 331 6.16 11.26 24.59
N GLU A 332 6.90 10.24 24.17
CA GLU A 332 7.90 10.38 23.10
C GLU A 332 7.20 10.53 21.73
N LEU A 333 6.10 9.81 21.50
CA LEU A 333 5.24 10.03 20.34
C LEU A 333 4.69 11.47 20.30
N ASN A 334 4.25 12.00 21.45
CA ASN A 334 3.83 13.40 21.57
C ASN A 334 5.00 14.38 21.39
N THR A 335 6.20 14.02 21.87
CA THR A 335 7.42 14.82 21.70
C THR A 335 7.75 14.98 20.23
N TYR A 336 7.65 13.90 19.44
CA TYR A 336 7.85 13.99 17.99
C TYR A 336 6.82 14.90 17.30
N LEU A 337 5.54 14.89 17.71
CA LEU A 337 4.56 15.86 17.19
C LEU A 337 4.98 17.31 17.49
N ASN A 338 5.52 17.57 18.69
CA ASN A 338 6.03 18.90 19.05
C ASN A 338 7.22 19.30 18.17
N GLU A 339 8.12 18.37 17.83
CA GLU A 339 9.24 18.61 16.91
C GLU A 339 8.77 18.90 15.47
N LEU A 340 7.67 18.30 15.05
CA LEU A 340 6.97 18.65 13.80
C LEU A 340 6.23 20.01 13.89
N GLY A 341 6.21 20.64 15.06
CA GLY A 341 5.58 21.94 15.32
C GLY A 341 4.13 21.86 15.77
N TYR A 342 3.60 20.68 16.07
CA TYR A 342 2.21 20.47 16.49
C TYR A 342 2.10 20.39 18.01
N THR A 343 1.50 21.40 18.62
CA THR A 343 1.40 21.53 20.09
C THR A 343 -0.03 21.60 20.60
N LEU A 344 -1.02 21.74 19.72
CA LEU A 344 -2.43 21.89 20.07
C LEU A 344 -3.32 20.96 19.25
N LYS A 345 -4.48 20.58 19.81
CA LYS A 345 -5.55 19.96 19.03
C LYS A 345 -6.39 21.01 18.29
N PRO A 346 -6.79 20.74 17.04
CA PRO A 346 -7.69 21.62 16.30
C PRO A 346 -9.10 21.60 16.90
N THR A 347 -9.79 22.74 16.81
CA THR A 347 -11.21 22.86 17.21
C THR A 347 -12.16 22.97 16.03
N SER A 348 -11.62 23.17 14.82
CA SER A 348 -12.37 23.24 13.55
C SER A 348 -11.42 23.00 12.37
N TYR A 349 -11.98 22.68 11.20
CA TYR A 349 -11.23 22.60 9.94
C TYR A 349 -11.31 23.94 9.17
N PRO A 350 -10.22 24.41 8.51
CA PRO A 350 -8.88 23.82 8.50
C PRO A 350 -8.11 24.05 9.81
N ALA A 351 -7.23 23.11 10.16
CA ALA A 351 -6.34 23.26 11.30
C ALA A 351 -5.35 24.43 11.10
N ASN A 352 -5.02 25.10 12.21
CA ASN A 352 -3.90 26.04 12.25
C ASN A 352 -2.55 25.31 12.01
N THR A 353 -1.48 26.08 11.79
CA THR A 353 -0.16 25.52 11.47
C THR A 353 0.41 24.64 12.59
N ASN A 354 0.14 24.98 13.85
CA ASN A 354 0.62 24.25 15.04
C ASN A 354 -0.41 23.25 15.61
N GLU A 355 -1.46 22.94 14.84
CA GLU A 355 -2.53 22.05 15.27
C GLU A 355 -2.48 20.70 14.56
N SER A 356 -2.69 19.63 15.32
CA SER A 356 -2.90 18.27 14.82
C SER A 356 -3.87 17.51 15.72
N GLN A 357 -4.76 16.72 15.11
CA GLN A 357 -5.69 15.88 15.87
C GLN A 357 -4.99 14.77 16.67
N LEU A 358 -3.72 14.47 16.34
CA LEU A 358 -2.90 13.46 17.01
C LEU A 358 -2.22 13.98 18.29
N VAL A 359 -2.24 15.29 18.57
CA VAL A 359 -1.60 15.85 19.77
C VAL A 359 -2.25 15.25 21.03
N GLY A 360 -1.45 14.63 21.89
CA GLY A 360 -1.94 13.98 23.11
C GLY A 360 -2.53 12.59 22.90
N GLU A 361 -2.43 12.02 21.70
CA GLU A 361 -2.98 10.69 21.37
C GLU A 361 -1.94 9.56 21.43
N GLY A 362 -0.68 9.84 21.79
CA GLY A 362 0.35 8.80 21.91
C GLY A 362 -0.08 7.59 22.74
N GLU A 363 -0.85 7.81 23.82
CA GLU A 363 -1.36 6.74 24.68
C GLU A 363 -2.29 5.78 23.91
N SER A 364 -3.10 6.31 22.98
CA SER A 364 -4.03 5.53 22.18
C SER A 364 -3.31 4.45 21.35
N PHE A 365 -2.12 4.77 20.83
CA PHE A 365 -1.31 3.85 20.01
C PHE A 365 -0.57 2.82 20.86
N ILE A 366 0.03 3.25 21.97
CA ILE A 366 0.74 2.32 22.87
C ILE A 366 -0.25 1.38 23.56
N ALA A 367 -1.44 1.86 23.94
CA ALA A 367 -2.47 0.99 24.51
C ALA A 367 -3.02 -0.01 23.46
N ALA A 368 -3.19 0.42 22.20
CA ALA A 368 -3.56 -0.49 21.11
C ALA A 368 -2.49 -1.56 20.84
N GLN A 369 -1.21 -1.23 21.00
CA GLN A 369 -0.12 -2.18 20.91
C GLN A 369 -0.24 -3.31 21.95
N GLU A 370 -0.53 -2.94 23.20
CA GLU A 370 -0.65 -3.90 24.29
C GLU A 370 -1.94 -4.75 24.18
N GLU A 371 -3.04 -4.14 23.74
CA GLU A 371 -4.35 -4.81 23.67
C GLU A 371 -4.49 -5.73 22.44
N PHE A 372 -4.01 -5.30 21.27
CA PHE A 372 -4.24 -6.00 19.99
C PHE A 372 -3.00 -6.67 19.42
N GLY A 373 -1.85 -6.52 20.08
CA GLY A 373 -0.59 -7.16 19.69
C GLY A 373 -0.03 -6.62 18.39
N ILE A 374 -0.03 -5.29 18.22
CA ILE A 374 0.47 -4.59 17.03
C ILE A 374 1.58 -3.60 17.41
N ASN A 375 2.42 -3.17 16.47
CA ASN A 375 3.44 -2.16 16.74
C ASN A 375 2.81 -0.76 16.78
N GLY A 376 2.82 -0.13 17.96
CA GLY A 376 2.18 1.17 18.19
C GLY A 376 2.86 2.33 17.45
N GLY A 377 4.18 2.25 17.23
CA GLY A 377 4.94 3.26 16.48
C GLY A 377 4.68 3.19 14.97
N LEU A 378 4.52 1.98 14.41
CA LEU A 378 4.07 1.78 13.02
C LEU A 378 2.65 2.32 12.84
N GLU A 379 1.75 1.98 13.76
CA GLU A 379 0.35 2.43 13.76
C GLU A 379 0.25 3.97 13.84
N PHE A 380 1.05 4.59 14.70
CA PHE A 380 1.16 6.05 14.79
C PHE A 380 1.72 6.68 13.52
N SER A 381 2.76 6.10 12.93
CA SER A 381 3.35 6.54 11.66
C SER A 381 2.35 6.43 10.51
N MET A 382 1.51 5.41 10.53
CA MET A 382 0.43 5.23 9.58
C MET A 382 -0.67 6.28 9.76
N ALA A 383 -1.09 6.55 11.00
CA ALA A 383 -2.03 7.65 11.27
C ALA A 383 -1.48 9.00 10.79
N LEU A 384 -0.19 9.28 11.00
CA LEU A 384 0.47 10.49 10.46
C LEU A 384 0.35 10.57 8.93
N HIS A 385 0.52 9.46 8.23
CA HIS A 385 0.41 9.42 6.77
C HIS A 385 -1.04 9.63 6.30
N GLU A 386 -1.96 8.79 6.77
CA GLU A 386 -3.36 8.71 6.30
C GLU A 386 -4.16 9.98 6.57
N SER A 387 -3.81 10.71 7.63
CA SER A 387 -4.56 11.90 8.05
C SER A 387 -3.90 13.22 7.66
N GLY A 388 -2.80 13.22 6.91
CA GLY A 388 -2.00 14.42 6.66
C GLY A 388 -1.52 15.03 7.99
N GLN A 389 -0.81 14.22 8.78
CA GLN A 389 -0.32 14.51 10.12
C GLN A 389 -1.42 14.91 11.12
N GLY A 390 -2.63 14.35 10.99
CA GLY A 390 -3.78 14.63 11.85
C GLY A 390 -4.59 15.85 11.44
N ARG A 391 -4.35 16.41 10.25
CA ARG A 391 -4.85 17.74 9.84
C ARG A 391 -5.93 17.69 8.77
N SER A 392 -6.20 16.51 8.21
CA SER A 392 -7.26 16.33 7.22
C SER A 392 -8.64 16.62 7.81
N LYS A 393 -9.58 17.04 6.96
CA LYS A 393 -10.97 17.29 7.38
C LYS A 393 -11.61 16.08 8.04
N ILE A 394 -11.36 14.87 7.52
CA ILE A 394 -11.88 13.61 8.06
C ILE A 394 -11.28 13.35 9.45
N SER A 395 -9.98 13.56 9.64
CA SER A 395 -9.35 13.42 10.95
C SER A 395 -9.98 14.36 11.99
N ILE A 396 -10.14 15.65 11.65
CA ILE A 396 -10.61 16.67 12.60
C ILE A 396 -12.11 16.56 12.90
N GLU A 397 -12.95 16.47 11.87
CA GLU A 397 -14.41 16.50 12.05
C GLU A 397 -14.98 15.13 12.42
N LYS A 398 -14.25 14.03 12.17
CA LYS A 398 -14.72 12.66 12.38
C LYS A 398 -13.86 11.81 13.31
N ASN A 399 -12.78 12.35 13.88
CA ASN A 399 -11.79 11.59 14.68
C ASN A 399 -11.26 10.35 13.95
N ASN A 400 -11.22 10.39 12.62
CA ASN A 400 -10.85 9.25 11.79
C ASN A 400 -9.48 9.52 11.15
N THR A 401 -8.44 9.08 11.84
CA THR A 401 -7.03 9.34 11.47
C THR A 401 -6.48 8.37 10.44
N PHE A 402 -7.25 7.36 10.03
CA PHE A 402 -6.85 6.32 9.07
C PHE A 402 -7.69 6.32 7.79
N GLY A 403 -8.58 7.29 7.62
CA GLY A 403 -9.46 7.36 6.44
C GLY A 403 -10.46 6.21 6.33
N MET A 404 -10.79 5.53 7.43
CA MET A 404 -11.60 4.31 7.40
C MET A 404 -12.97 4.55 6.78
N ASN A 405 -13.34 3.69 5.81
CA ASN A 405 -14.56 3.75 5.00
C ASN A 405 -14.71 5.03 4.15
N ALA A 406 -13.66 5.83 3.98
CA ALA A 406 -13.67 6.94 3.02
C ALA A 406 -13.59 6.39 1.59
N THR A 407 -14.70 6.43 0.84
CA THR A 407 -14.75 5.91 -0.54
C THR A 407 -14.47 7.01 -1.56
N ASP A 408 -13.86 6.68 -2.69
CA ASP A 408 -13.44 7.67 -3.72
C ASP A 408 -14.57 8.61 -4.19
N ASN A 409 -15.80 8.12 -4.30
CA ASN A 409 -16.95 8.90 -4.77
C ASN A 409 -17.57 9.84 -3.72
N ASN A 410 -17.36 9.58 -2.42
CA ASN A 410 -17.84 10.41 -1.33
C ASN A 410 -16.97 10.21 -0.08
N PRO A 411 -15.68 10.61 -0.12
CA PRO A 411 -14.73 10.23 0.93
C PRO A 411 -15.17 10.76 2.29
N TYR A 412 -15.54 12.05 2.34
CA TYR A 412 -15.99 12.67 3.57
C TYR A 412 -17.32 12.10 4.06
N GLY A 413 -18.33 11.91 3.19
CA GLY A 413 -19.65 11.45 3.63
C GLY A 413 -19.65 10.02 4.15
N ASN A 414 -18.87 9.13 3.52
CA ASN A 414 -18.84 7.70 3.84
C ASN A 414 -17.83 7.34 4.94
N ALA A 415 -16.81 8.18 5.18
CA ALA A 415 -15.84 7.96 6.26
C ALA A 415 -16.53 7.72 7.61
N THR A 416 -16.06 6.74 8.37
CA THR A 416 -16.55 6.49 9.72
C THR A 416 -16.27 7.70 10.62
N MET A 417 -17.23 8.03 11.49
CA MET A 417 -17.06 9.00 12.56
C MET A 417 -16.81 8.25 13.86
N PHE A 418 -15.77 8.60 14.60
CA PHE A 418 -15.48 8.02 15.91
C PHE A 418 -15.76 9.02 17.02
N THR A 419 -16.14 8.52 18.20
CA THR A 419 -16.37 9.33 19.40
C THR A 419 -15.09 10.00 19.90
N SER A 420 -13.94 9.37 19.65
CA SER A 420 -12.60 9.87 19.94
C SER A 420 -11.59 9.32 18.94
N VAL A 421 -10.38 9.89 18.90
CA VAL A 421 -9.28 9.36 18.07
C VAL A 421 -8.90 7.96 18.56
N ARG A 422 -8.84 7.74 19.88
CA ARG A 422 -8.59 6.41 20.48
C ARG A 422 -9.52 5.34 19.95
N ASN A 423 -10.81 5.61 19.83
CA ASN A 423 -11.78 4.64 19.28
C ASN A 423 -11.48 4.33 17.81
N GLY A 424 -11.02 5.32 17.04
CA GLY A 424 -10.53 5.11 15.68
C GLY A 424 -9.27 4.24 15.63
N VAL A 425 -8.28 4.52 16.48
CA VAL A 425 -7.04 3.72 16.60
C VAL A 425 -7.35 2.28 16.99
N TYR A 426 -8.16 2.07 18.01
CA TYR A 426 -8.54 0.73 18.48
C TYR A 426 -9.33 -0.04 17.42
N TYR A 427 -10.25 0.62 16.73
CA TYR A 427 -11.03 -0.02 15.68
C TYR A 427 -10.13 -0.43 14.50
N HIS A 428 -9.16 0.40 14.10
CA HIS A 428 -8.18 0.04 13.08
C HIS A 428 -7.30 -1.13 13.53
N ALA A 429 -6.66 -1.01 14.69
CA ALA A 429 -5.80 -2.03 15.28
C ALA A 429 -6.49 -3.40 15.41
N GLN A 430 -7.77 -3.42 15.80
CA GLN A 430 -8.52 -4.67 15.89
C GLN A 430 -8.97 -5.18 14.51
N ARG A 431 -9.76 -4.38 13.77
CA ARG A 431 -10.51 -4.87 12.60
C ARG A 431 -9.70 -4.92 11.32
N TYR A 432 -8.75 -4.01 11.16
CA TYR A 432 -7.90 -3.95 9.98
C TYR A 432 -6.61 -4.71 10.25
N MET A 433 -5.96 -4.48 11.39
CA MET A 433 -4.68 -5.11 11.67
C MET A 433 -4.86 -6.54 12.20
N SER A 434 -5.22 -6.69 13.48
CA SER A 434 -5.18 -7.99 14.16
C SER A 434 -6.09 -9.05 13.52
N TRP A 435 -7.29 -8.67 13.09
CA TRP A 435 -8.26 -9.58 12.44
C TRP A 435 -8.17 -9.59 10.91
N GLY A 436 -7.31 -8.77 10.31
CA GLY A 436 -7.27 -8.58 8.87
C GLY A 436 -5.90 -8.84 8.28
N TYR A 437 -5.08 -7.80 8.20
CA TYR A 437 -3.76 -7.83 7.57
C TYR A 437 -2.75 -8.75 8.23
N THR A 438 -3.05 -9.29 9.41
CA THR A 438 -2.24 -10.33 10.08
C THR A 438 -2.92 -11.71 10.12
N ASP A 439 -4.11 -11.87 9.53
CA ASP A 439 -4.84 -13.15 9.49
C ASP A 439 -4.49 -13.97 8.24
N ALA A 440 -3.53 -14.88 8.40
CA ALA A 440 -3.06 -15.75 7.32
C ALA A 440 -4.08 -16.79 6.84
N LEU A 441 -5.12 -17.08 7.62
CA LEU A 441 -6.04 -18.21 7.37
C LEU A 441 -7.32 -17.76 6.68
N ASP A 442 -7.94 -16.67 7.13
CA ASP A 442 -9.31 -16.32 6.73
C ASP A 442 -9.49 -14.92 6.13
N ASP A 443 -8.45 -14.07 6.06
CA ASP A 443 -8.60 -12.74 5.46
C ASP A 443 -8.02 -12.63 4.04
N PHE A 444 -8.83 -12.12 3.12
CA PHE A 444 -8.43 -11.91 1.72
C PHE A 444 -7.38 -10.80 1.54
N ARG A 445 -7.20 -9.96 2.57
CA ARG A 445 -6.25 -8.85 2.59
C ARG A 445 -4.84 -9.26 3.01
N TYR A 446 -4.67 -10.46 3.57
CA TYR A 446 -3.39 -10.92 4.09
C TYR A 446 -2.37 -11.23 2.99
N PHE A 447 -1.25 -10.52 3.00
CA PHE A 447 -0.08 -10.77 2.15
C PHE A 447 1.23 -10.66 2.96
N GLY A 448 1.17 -10.98 4.25
CA GLY A 448 2.25 -10.77 5.22
C GLY A 448 1.97 -9.58 6.13
N ALA A 449 2.39 -9.69 7.39
CA ALA A 449 2.10 -8.72 8.43
C ALA A 449 3.06 -7.51 8.45
N HIS A 450 3.38 -6.88 7.32
CA HIS A 450 4.26 -5.71 7.22
C HIS A 450 3.68 -4.69 6.23
N VAL A 451 4.14 -3.43 6.24
CA VAL A 451 3.59 -2.42 5.32
C VAL A 451 3.93 -2.73 3.86
N GLY A 452 5.16 -3.19 3.61
CA GLY A 452 5.56 -3.82 2.35
C GLY A 452 5.43 -2.96 1.09
N ASN A 453 5.11 -3.62 -0.02
CA ASN A 453 5.04 -3.07 -1.38
C ASN A 453 3.93 -3.79 -2.17
N LYS A 454 3.90 -3.68 -3.51
CA LYS A 454 2.85 -4.34 -4.31
C LYS A 454 3.03 -5.85 -4.47
N ALA A 455 4.18 -6.41 -4.10
CA ALA A 455 4.43 -7.85 -4.07
C ALA A 455 4.02 -8.52 -2.75
N SER A 456 4.19 -7.82 -1.63
CA SER A 456 4.04 -8.38 -0.28
C SER A 456 3.65 -7.31 0.73
N GLY A 457 3.01 -7.73 1.81
CA GLY A 457 2.56 -6.86 2.89
C GLY A 457 1.20 -6.20 2.61
N MET A 458 0.83 -5.26 3.46
CA MET A 458 -0.46 -4.59 3.44
C MET A 458 -0.71 -3.84 2.13
N ASN A 459 0.33 -3.24 1.54
CA ASN A 459 0.21 -2.40 0.34
C ASN A 459 -0.36 -3.16 -0.89
N VAL A 460 -0.31 -4.50 -0.88
CA VAL A 460 -0.98 -5.32 -1.90
C VAL A 460 -2.49 -5.02 -1.96
N LYS A 461 -3.14 -4.76 -0.82
CA LYS A 461 -4.60 -4.60 -0.71
C LYS A 461 -5.06 -3.31 -0.02
N TYR A 462 -4.16 -2.55 0.61
CA TYR A 462 -4.52 -1.38 1.41
C TYR A 462 -4.70 -0.10 0.59
N ALA A 463 -3.70 0.27 -0.22
CA ALA A 463 -3.65 1.54 -0.92
C ALA A 463 -3.49 1.36 -2.43
N SER A 464 -3.97 2.30 -3.25
CA SER A 464 -3.64 2.34 -4.68
C SER A 464 -2.30 3.01 -4.98
N ASP A 465 -1.70 3.66 -3.99
CA ASP A 465 -0.35 4.20 -4.08
C ASP A 465 0.69 3.07 -3.96
N PRO A 466 1.47 2.76 -5.02
CA PRO A 466 2.44 1.67 -4.98
C PRO A 466 3.56 1.90 -3.96
N TYR A 467 3.80 3.12 -3.51
CA TYR A 467 4.85 3.47 -2.55
C TYR A 467 4.29 3.84 -1.17
N TRP A 468 3.03 3.47 -0.90
CA TRP A 468 2.40 3.67 0.40
C TRP A 468 3.26 3.11 1.54
N GLY A 469 3.70 1.84 1.44
CA GLY A 469 4.50 1.20 2.49
C GLY A 469 5.85 1.88 2.75
N GLU A 470 6.52 2.37 1.72
CA GLU A 470 7.73 3.19 1.86
C GLU A 470 7.46 4.51 2.58
N LYS A 471 6.32 5.16 2.32
CA LYS A 471 5.92 6.42 2.97
C LYS A 471 5.64 6.22 4.46
N ILE A 472 5.00 5.10 4.85
CA ILE A 472 4.80 4.74 6.27
C ILE A 472 6.15 4.47 6.95
N ALA A 473 7.00 3.66 6.33
CA ALA A 473 8.34 3.36 6.83
C ALA A 473 9.18 4.64 6.99
N GLY A 474 9.08 5.57 6.05
CA GLY A 474 9.74 6.87 6.10
C GLY A 474 9.22 7.80 7.21
N TRP A 475 7.94 7.70 7.59
CA TRP A 475 7.44 8.39 8.79
C TRP A 475 8.04 7.81 10.07
N TYR A 476 8.07 6.47 10.18
CA TYR A 476 8.64 5.80 11.35
C TYR A 476 10.13 6.07 11.45
N TYR A 477 10.89 5.92 10.36
CA TYR A 477 12.32 6.22 10.33
C TYR A 477 12.65 7.63 10.82
N ARG A 478 11.91 8.64 10.35
CA ARG A 478 12.13 10.03 10.79
C ARG A 478 11.76 10.25 12.26
N MET A 479 10.70 9.60 12.75
CA MET A 479 10.36 9.61 14.18
C MET A 479 11.48 8.96 15.00
N ASP A 480 11.91 7.78 14.61
CA ASP A 480 12.94 7.02 15.31
C ASP A 480 14.26 7.80 15.36
N LYS A 481 14.70 8.32 14.22
CA LYS A 481 15.88 9.19 14.13
C LYS A 481 15.78 10.44 15.01
N ALA A 482 14.63 11.10 15.05
CA ALA A 482 14.44 12.31 15.84
C ALA A 482 14.42 12.04 17.35
N LEU A 483 13.89 10.88 17.76
CA LEU A 483 13.76 10.48 19.17
C LEU A 483 14.94 9.64 19.69
N GLY A 484 16.03 9.52 18.92
CA GLY A 484 17.29 8.92 19.38
C GLY A 484 17.54 7.46 18.97
N GLY A 485 16.73 6.89 18.07
CA GLY A 485 17.04 5.63 17.38
C GLY A 485 16.85 4.37 18.21
N LYS A 486 15.75 4.26 18.96
CA LYS A 486 15.47 3.11 19.84
C LYS A 486 14.98 1.86 19.10
N ASP A 487 14.33 2.01 17.96
CA ASP A 487 13.64 0.92 17.28
C ASP A 487 14.35 0.44 16.01
N TYR A 488 15.12 1.29 15.33
CA TYR A 488 15.86 0.85 14.14
C TYR A 488 16.83 -0.28 14.50
N ASN A 489 16.76 -1.40 13.77
CA ASN A 489 17.52 -2.62 14.03
C ASN A 489 17.31 -3.27 15.42
N TYR A 490 16.29 -2.87 16.19
CA TYR A 490 16.05 -3.45 17.51
C TYR A 490 15.79 -4.96 17.42
N TYR A 491 14.97 -5.38 16.46
CA TYR A 491 14.74 -6.79 16.12
C TYR A 491 15.57 -7.21 14.93
N GLN A 492 16.07 -8.45 14.96
CA GLN A 492 16.55 -9.10 13.77
C GLN A 492 15.38 -9.62 12.92
N LEU A 493 15.49 -9.41 11.61
CA LEU A 493 14.54 -9.92 10.63
C LEU A 493 15.14 -11.10 9.85
N ALA A 494 14.29 -12.07 9.51
CA ALA A 494 14.59 -13.12 8.54
C ALA A 494 13.60 -13.01 7.38
N ILE A 495 14.08 -12.93 6.14
CA ILE A 495 13.25 -12.76 4.96
C ILE A 495 13.19 -14.06 4.17
N LYS A 496 11.98 -14.53 3.89
CA LYS A 496 11.75 -15.54 2.84
C LYS A 496 11.70 -14.84 1.49
N LEU A 497 12.69 -15.10 0.64
CA LEU A 497 12.86 -14.41 -0.64
C LEU A 497 11.81 -14.85 -1.68
N ASP A 498 11.59 -16.17 -1.79
CA ASP A 498 10.90 -16.76 -2.92
C ASP A 498 9.41 -17.02 -2.66
N ASN A 499 8.67 -17.35 -3.72
CA ASN A 499 7.26 -17.73 -3.67
C ASN A 499 7.01 -19.17 -3.17
N GLU A 500 7.99 -19.80 -2.52
CA GLU A 500 7.78 -21.08 -1.86
C GLU A 500 6.90 -20.90 -0.61
N MET A 501 5.95 -21.81 -0.39
CA MET A 501 5.11 -21.76 0.82
C MET A 501 5.82 -22.48 1.95
N ILE A 502 6.31 -21.72 2.93
CA ILE A 502 6.93 -22.27 4.13
C ILE A 502 5.86 -22.44 5.22
N PRO A 503 5.78 -23.60 5.89
CA PRO A 503 4.93 -23.77 7.04
C PRO A 503 5.52 -23.08 8.27
N VAL A 504 4.70 -22.33 9.00
CA VAL A 504 5.01 -21.92 10.37
C VAL A 504 4.52 -23.01 11.30
N LEU A 505 5.45 -23.58 12.07
CA LEU A 505 5.23 -24.72 12.95
C LEU A 505 4.99 -24.27 14.39
N SER A 506 4.21 -25.04 15.14
CA SER A 506 4.08 -24.90 16.60
C SER A 506 5.19 -25.65 17.33
N ASP A 507 5.22 -25.57 18.67
CA ASP A 507 6.13 -26.35 19.52
C ASP A 507 5.99 -27.88 19.34
N ASP A 508 4.85 -28.36 18.80
CA ASP A 508 4.54 -29.77 18.55
C ASP A 508 4.83 -30.20 17.09
N ASP A 509 5.58 -29.41 16.31
CA ASP A 509 5.84 -29.60 14.87
C ASP A 509 4.57 -29.65 13.99
N LYS A 510 3.46 -29.05 14.46
CA LYS A 510 2.22 -28.94 13.67
C LYS A 510 2.23 -27.63 12.89
N THR A 511 1.84 -27.67 11.62
CA THR A 511 1.62 -26.45 10.84
C THR A 511 0.48 -25.63 11.43
N VAL A 512 0.81 -24.41 11.85
CA VAL A 512 -0.12 -23.40 12.37
C VAL A 512 -0.74 -22.62 11.22
N TYR A 513 0.09 -22.13 10.30
CA TYR A 513 -0.30 -21.48 9.05
C TYR A 513 0.81 -21.58 8.01
N LEU A 514 0.53 -21.21 6.76
CA LEU A 514 1.51 -21.13 5.67
C LEU A 514 1.82 -19.66 5.37
N THR A 515 3.02 -19.35 4.88
CA THR A 515 3.38 -18.03 4.34
C THR A 515 2.68 -17.75 2.99
N ALA A 516 1.36 -17.76 3.00
CA ALA A 516 0.47 -17.63 1.85
C ALA A 516 -0.85 -17.01 2.29
N ASN A 517 -1.61 -16.45 1.35
CA ASN A 517 -2.97 -16.01 1.61
C ASN A 517 -3.92 -17.22 1.67
N GLY A 518 -4.43 -17.58 2.85
CA GLY A 518 -5.28 -18.77 3.05
C GLY A 518 -6.58 -18.80 2.23
N LYS A 519 -7.16 -17.64 1.88
CA LYS A 519 -8.38 -17.56 1.06
C LYS A 519 -8.14 -17.83 -0.42
N SER A 520 -6.96 -17.50 -0.94
CA SER A 520 -6.63 -17.59 -2.37
C SER A 520 -5.54 -18.62 -2.69
N ASN A 521 -4.85 -19.14 -1.68
CA ASN A 521 -3.64 -19.97 -1.78
C ASN A 521 -2.52 -19.33 -2.61
N LEU A 522 -2.46 -17.99 -2.62
CA LEU A 522 -1.37 -17.26 -3.28
C LEU A 522 -0.14 -17.24 -2.36
N PRO A 523 1.03 -17.72 -2.82
CA PRO A 523 2.27 -17.56 -2.08
C PRO A 523 2.69 -16.09 -2.03
N ILE A 524 3.50 -15.76 -1.03
CA ILE A 524 3.97 -14.40 -0.77
C ILE A 524 5.50 -14.40 -0.79
N SER A 525 6.14 -13.64 -1.68
CA SER A 525 7.59 -13.42 -1.69
C SER A 525 8.00 -12.32 -0.70
N ASN A 526 9.31 -12.19 -0.44
CA ASN A 526 9.87 -11.17 0.46
C ASN A 526 9.15 -11.08 1.82
N TYR A 527 8.79 -12.24 2.38
CA TYR A 527 8.00 -12.34 3.59
C TYR A 527 8.91 -12.22 4.83
N PRO A 528 8.74 -11.20 5.69
CA PRO A 528 9.56 -11.01 6.86
C PRO A 528 9.06 -11.81 8.06
N PHE A 529 10.00 -12.38 8.81
CA PHE A 529 9.80 -12.92 10.15
C PHE A 529 10.58 -12.10 11.16
N LEU A 530 10.00 -11.93 12.34
CA LEU A 530 10.69 -11.39 13.51
C LEU A 530 11.35 -12.53 14.28
N VAL A 531 12.69 -12.53 14.37
CA VAL A 531 13.47 -13.61 15.00
C VAL A 531 13.49 -13.43 16.53
N LEU A 532 13.10 -14.49 17.25
CA LEU A 532 13.12 -14.54 18.72
C LEU A 532 14.29 -15.36 19.26
N GLU A 533 14.65 -16.46 18.58
CA GLU A 533 15.74 -17.35 18.96
C GLU A 533 16.29 -18.08 17.72
N ARG A 534 17.59 -18.38 17.73
CA ARG A 534 18.25 -19.15 16.67
C ARG A 534 18.55 -20.57 17.16
N GLY A 535 17.87 -21.56 16.58
CA GLY A 535 18.26 -22.96 16.69
C GLY A 535 19.23 -23.36 15.57
N ASP A 536 19.71 -24.61 15.62
CA ASP A 536 20.63 -25.16 14.62
C ASP A 536 19.96 -25.37 13.25
N GLU A 537 18.67 -25.72 13.23
CA GLU A 537 17.89 -25.99 12.01
C GLU A 537 16.63 -25.11 11.90
N LEU A 538 16.05 -24.70 13.04
CA LEU A 538 14.84 -23.89 13.10
C LEU A 538 15.12 -22.51 13.71
N LEU A 539 14.49 -21.47 13.17
CA LEU A 539 14.36 -20.18 13.84
C LEU A 539 13.05 -20.17 14.63
N LYS A 540 13.11 -19.72 15.88
CA LYS A 540 11.91 -19.32 16.62
C LYS A 540 11.54 -17.91 16.21
N ILE A 541 10.30 -17.70 15.81
CA ILE A 541 9.79 -16.43 15.30
C ILE A 541 8.55 -15.98 16.05
N GLN A 542 8.27 -14.68 16.02
CA GLN A 542 6.98 -14.16 16.45
C GLN A 542 5.96 -14.40 15.32
N SER A 543 4.90 -15.15 15.60
CA SER A 543 3.90 -15.55 14.61
C SER A 543 3.02 -14.38 14.18
N ASP A 544 2.60 -14.32 12.92
CA ASP A 544 1.60 -13.34 12.45
C ASP A 544 0.23 -13.56 13.12
N MET A 545 -0.11 -14.83 13.32
CA MET A 545 -1.35 -15.30 13.93
C MET A 545 -1.23 -15.40 15.45
N ALA A 546 -2.32 -15.09 16.15
CA ALA A 546 -2.45 -15.45 17.56
C ALA A 546 -2.51 -16.98 17.68
N ILE A 547 -1.86 -17.54 18.70
CA ILE A 547 -1.83 -19.00 18.94
C ILE A 547 -2.43 -19.30 20.31
N GLU A 548 -3.33 -20.28 20.35
CA GLU A 548 -3.89 -20.79 21.60
C GLU A 548 -2.88 -21.72 22.30
N PRO A 549 -2.35 -21.38 23.49
CA PRO A 549 -1.28 -22.16 24.13
C PRO A 549 -1.63 -23.61 24.36
N SER A 550 -2.91 -23.90 24.65
CA SER A 550 -3.35 -25.25 25.02
C SER A 550 -3.51 -26.18 23.82
N THR A 551 -3.94 -25.65 22.68
CA THR A 551 -4.21 -26.45 21.47
C THR A 551 -3.14 -26.31 20.41
N GLN A 552 -2.28 -25.28 20.52
CA GLN A 552 -1.26 -24.91 19.55
C GLN A 552 -1.84 -24.61 18.17
N GLN A 553 -3.07 -24.09 18.13
CA GLN A 553 -3.77 -23.71 16.90
C GLN A 553 -3.80 -22.20 16.74
N ALA A 554 -3.72 -21.74 15.48
CA ALA A 554 -3.95 -20.35 15.14
C ALA A 554 -5.41 -19.96 15.38
N LEU A 555 -5.62 -18.76 15.87
CA LEU A 555 -6.93 -18.20 16.19
C LEU A 555 -7.29 -17.04 15.25
N ILE A 556 -8.42 -17.16 14.56
CA ILE A 556 -9.01 -16.07 13.75
C ILE A 556 -9.86 -15.15 14.62
N ASN A 557 -9.97 -13.86 14.26
CA ASN A 557 -10.77 -12.86 14.97
C ASN A 557 -10.56 -12.84 16.50
N SER A 558 -9.31 -12.98 16.93
CA SER A 558 -8.94 -13.16 18.34
C SER A 558 -8.02 -12.04 18.86
N ASN A 559 -7.85 -11.99 20.18
CA ASN A 559 -6.85 -11.13 20.80
C ASN A 559 -5.48 -11.78 20.67
N TYR A 560 -4.47 -10.98 20.33
CA TYR A 560 -3.11 -11.46 20.16
C TYR A 560 -2.32 -11.30 21.46
N VAL A 561 -1.65 -12.37 21.90
CA VAL A 561 -0.82 -12.35 23.11
C VAL A 561 0.61 -12.73 22.75
N PHE A 562 1.53 -11.76 22.81
CA PHE A 562 2.92 -11.92 22.35
C PHE A 562 3.63 -13.16 22.94
N LYS A 563 3.54 -13.34 24.26
CA LYS A 563 4.20 -14.45 24.98
C LYS A 563 3.72 -15.84 24.55
N ASP A 564 2.52 -15.91 24.00
CA ASP A 564 1.81 -17.15 23.67
C ASP A 564 1.87 -17.43 22.16
N SER A 565 2.26 -16.44 21.34
CA SER A 565 2.12 -16.46 19.88
C SER A 565 3.47 -16.55 19.17
N ALA A 566 4.29 -17.54 19.53
CA ALA A 566 5.54 -17.86 18.83
C ALA A 566 5.39 -19.09 17.95
N GLY A 567 6.17 -19.18 16.87
CA GLY A 567 6.24 -20.35 15.99
C GLY A 567 7.66 -20.63 15.54
N TYR A 568 7.83 -21.63 14.66
CA TYR A 568 9.12 -22.03 14.12
C TYR A 568 9.08 -22.14 12.61
N VAL A 569 10.20 -21.83 11.97
CA VAL A 569 10.42 -21.93 10.53
C VAL A 569 11.80 -22.49 10.25
N ASP A 570 11.96 -23.21 9.14
CA ASP A 570 13.27 -23.72 8.71
C ASP A 570 14.21 -22.55 8.38
N SER A 571 15.41 -22.60 8.93
CA SER A 571 16.41 -21.54 8.78
C SER A 571 17.10 -21.55 7.40
N ASN A 572 17.11 -22.68 6.70
CA ASN A 572 17.83 -22.82 5.42
C ASN A 572 17.19 -22.05 4.27
N ASP A 573 15.90 -21.73 4.39
CA ASP A 573 15.12 -21.07 3.35
C ASP A 573 15.02 -19.55 3.55
N LEU A 574 15.80 -18.99 4.49
CA LEU A 574 15.65 -17.60 4.94
C LEU A 574 16.95 -16.81 4.83
N LEU A 575 16.84 -15.57 4.38
CA LEU A 575 17.90 -14.57 4.47
C LEU A 575 17.79 -13.83 5.81
N LEU A 576 18.76 -14.03 6.70
CA LEU A 576 18.92 -13.15 7.85
C LEU A 576 19.43 -11.79 7.38
N VAL A 577 18.67 -10.75 7.66
CA VAL A 577 19.07 -9.37 7.33
C VAL A 577 19.42 -8.63 8.62
N ASN A 578 19.91 -7.39 8.46
CA ASN A 578 20.18 -6.42 9.51
C ASN A 578 21.06 -6.91 10.69
N GLU A 579 21.10 -6.15 11.78
CA GLU A 579 21.94 -6.48 12.93
C GLU A 579 21.47 -7.75 13.64
N THR A 580 22.43 -8.55 14.11
CA THR A 580 22.11 -9.76 14.89
C THR A 580 21.70 -9.37 16.30
N THR A 581 20.40 -9.45 16.58
CA THR A 581 19.82 -9.31 17.91
C THR A 581 18.92 -10.50 18.24
N ILE A 582 18.60 -10.68 19.52
CA ILE A 582 17.63 -11.66 20.02
C ILE A 582 16.57 -10.97 20.90
N ASN A 583 16.34 -9.69 20.63
CA ASN A 583 15.38 -8.90 21.39
C ASN A 583 13.96 -9.41 21.09
N ASN A 584 13.11 -9.42 22.12
CA ASN A 584 11.78 -10.00 22.04
C ASN A 584 10.72 -8.96 22.41
N PRO A 585 9.57 -8.89 21.69
CA PRO A 585 8.47 -8.00 22.06
C PRO A 585 8.00 -8.14 23.51
N THR A 586 8.11 -9.32 24.11
CA THR A 586 7.75 -9.58 25.52
C THR A 586 8.66 -8.89 26.54
N GLN A 587 9.85 -8.42 26.13
CA GLN A 587 10.78 -7.68 26.98
C GLN A 587 10.49 -6.17 27.00
N ILE A 588 9.70 -5.68 26.04
CA ILE A 588 9.34 -4.26 25.97
C ILE A 588 8.19 -4.01 26.94
N LEU A 589 8.48 -3.17 27.93
CA LEU A 589 7.52 -2.62 28.87
C LEU A 589 7.38 -1.13 28.61
N THR A 590 6.31 -0.73 27.92
CA THR A 590 6.06 0.67 27.56
C THR A 590 5.48 1.48 28.73
N TYR A 591 4.68 0.87 29.60
CA TYR A 591 4.20 1.46 30.85
C TYR A 591 3.79 0.38 31.87
N LEU A 592 3.74 0.76 33.14
CA LEU A 592 3.15 -0.01 34.23
C LEU A 592 1.73 0.49 34.52
N ASN A 593 0.76 -0.40 34.58
CA ASN A 593 -0.63 -0.03 34.89
C ASN A 593 -0.94 -0.34 36.36
N LEU A 594 -1.48 0.64 37.10
CA LEU A 594 -1.87 0.52 38.50
C LEU A 594 -3.32 1.02 38.69
N GLY A 595 -4.10 0.29 39.47
CA GLY A 595 -5.36 0.77 40.02
C GLY A 595 -5.12 1.73 41.19
N ILE A 596 -6.08 2.60 41.49
CA ILE A 596 -6.00 3.45 42.68
C ILE A 596 -5.85 2.59 43.94
N GLY A 597 -4.85 2.90 44.77
CA GLY A 597 -4.52 2.19 45.99
C GLY A 597 -3.56 1.03 45.79
N ASP A 598 -3.25 0.63 44.55
CA ASP A 598 -2.22 -0.36 44.28
C ASP A 598 -0.84 0.16 44.72
N SER A 599 -0.02 -0.77 45.22
CA SER A 599 1.35 -0.48 45.65
C SER A 599 2.33 -1.40 44.95
N LEU A 600 3.29 -0.81 44.25
CA LEU A 600 4.33 -1.49 43.50
C LEU A 600 5.66 -1.39 44.25
N PRO A 601 6.29 -2.51 44.64
CA PRO A 601 7.62 -2.46 45.22
C PRO A 601 8.63 -1.86 44.23
N ILE A 602 9.38 -0.85 44.65
CA ILE A 602 10.36 -0.14 43.79
C ILE A 602 11.35 -1.13 43.19
N ARG A 603 11.87 -2.03 44.01
CA ARG A 603 12.84 -3.04 43.55
C ARG A 603 12.27 -3.92 42.44
N SER A 604 11.02 -4.36 42.56
CA SER A 604 10.36 -5.17 41.53
C SER A 604 10.12 -4.37 40.24
N ALA A 605 9.77 -3.08 40.36
CA ALA A 605 9.64 -2.18 39.21
C ALA A 605 10.97 -2.06 38.45
N LEU A 606 12.06 -1.77 39.17
CA LEU A 606 13.39 -1.63 38.61
C LEU A 606 13.90 -2.93 37.99
N GLU A 607 13.74 -4.07 38.69
CA GLU A 607 14.11 -5.38 38.19
C GLU A 607 13.31 -5.75 36.92
N SER A 608 12.02 -5.39 36.85
CA SER A 608 11.20 -5.63 35.64
C SER A 608 11.64 -4.81 34.44
N LEU A 609 12.38 -3.73 34.69
CA LEU A 609 12.94 -2.83 33.68
C LEU A 609 14.43 -3.09 33.42
N GLY A 610 14.99 -4.17 33.98
CA GLY A 610 16.39 -4.55 33.78
C GLY A 610 17.41 -3.75 34.60
N TYR A 611 16.97 -2.97 35.59
CA TYR A 611 17.87 -2.23 36.48
C TYR A 611 18.20 -3.05 37.73
N HIS A 612 19.49 -3.30 37.96
CA HIS A 612 20.00 -4.06 39.11
C HIS A 612 20.97 -3.21 39.92
N PHE A 613 20.45 -2.39 40.84
CA PHE A 613 21.26 -1.50 41.68
C PHE A 613 20.93 -1.67 43.17
N GLU A 614 21.93 -1.44 44.03
CA GLU A 614 21.77 -1.45 45.50
C GLU A 614 21.22 -0.13 46.06
N ALA A 615 21.40 0.99 45.34
CA ALA A 615 20.88 2.30 45.70
C ALA A 615 20.59 3.15 44.45
N VAL A 616 19.33 3.54 44.26
CA VAL A 616 18.89 4.52 43.26
C VAL A 616 17.94 5.51 43.92
N GLU A 617 17.97 6.75 43.45
CA GLU A 617 16.96 7.76 43.77
C GLU A 617 15.88 7.73 42.68
N ILE A 618 14.65 8.07 43.03
CA ILE A 618 13.54 8.09 42.09
C ILE A 618 12.83 9.44 42.20
N ASP A 619 12.56 10.04 41.04
CA ASP A 619 11.84 11.31 40.91
C ASP A 619 10.60 11.15 40.01
N CYS A 620 9.59 11.98 40.22
CA CYS A 620 8.31 11.91 39.49
C CYS A 620 8.03 13.21 38.75
N SER A 621 7.56 13.10 37.50
CA SER A 621 7.22 14.29 36.69
C SER A 621 5.98 15.05 37.16
N ILE A 622 5.08 14.40 37.93
CA ILE A 622 3.82 15.01 38.40
C ILE A 622 3.53 14.58 39.85
N ASP A 623 3.49 15.56 40.75
CA ASP A 623 3.09 15.36 42.14
C ASP A 623 1.60 14.98 42.26
N GLY A 624 1.31 13.95 43.07
CA GLY A 624 -0.05 13.62 43.52
C GLY A 624 -0.80 12.55 42.71
N VAL A 625 -0.28 12.08 41.58
CA VAL A 625 -0.81 10.89 40.89
C VAL A 625 -0.33 9.62 41.57
N ILE A 626 0.96 9.59 41.92
CA ILE A 626 1.61 8.54 42.70
C ILE A 626 2.28 9.13 43.95
N GLU A 627 2.53 8.28 44.94
CA GLU A 627 3.41 8.57 46.07
C GLU A 627 4.61 7.62 46.02
N ILE A 628 5.82 8.18 45.99
CA ILE A 628 7.07 7.41 46.08
C ILE A 628 7.45 7.29 47.56
N GLY A 629 7.19 6.12 48.13
CA GLY A 629 7.65 5.75 49.46
C GLY A 629 9.08 5.20 49.45
N PRO A 630 9.64 4.86 50.62
CA PRO A 630 11.03 4.40 50.74
C PRO A 630 11.31 3.04 50.07
N SER A 631 10.28 2.24 49.80
CA SER A 631 10.42 0.92 49.18
C SER A 631 9.34 0.58 48.15
N SER A 632 8.37 1.47 47.94
CA SER A 632 7.21 1.21 47.10
C SER A 632 6.64 2.49 46.51
N ILE A 633 6.02 2.37 45.34
CA ILE A 633 5.24 3.41 44.67
C ILE A 633 3.77 3.09 44.88
N THR A 634 2.99 4.04 45.39
CA THR A 634 1.54 3.87 45.62
C THR A 634 0.76 4.73 44.65
N ALA A 635 -0.23 4.15 43.97
CA ALA A 635 -1.13 4.85 43.07
C ALA A 635 -2.21 5.61 43.87
N LEU A 636 -2.33 6.93 43.67
CA LEU A 636 -3.24 7.78 44.44
C LEU A 636 -4.43 8.29 43.63
N ASN A 637 -4.16 8.89 42.47
CA ASN A 637 -5.17 9.52 41.64
C ASN A 637 -4.99 9.07 40.19
N PRO A 638 -6.05 9.09 39.36
CA PRO A 638 -5.92 8.80 37.96
C PRO A 638 -4.95 9.78 37.29
N GLY A 639 -4.13 9.27 36.40
CA GLY A 639 -3.16 10.07 35.69
C GLY A 639 -2.03 9.22 35.14
N LEU A 640 -1.18 9.87 34.38
CA LEU A 640 -0.06 9.25 33.72
C LEU A 640 1.19 10.00 34.17
N VAL A 641 2.17 9.28 34.69
CA VAL A 641 3.39 9.88 35.25
C VAL A 641 4.63 9.21 34.74
N ARG A 642 5.67 10.02 34.52
CA ARG A 642 7.01 9.55 34.26
C ARG A 642 7.77 9.47 35.56
N VAL A 643 8.33 8.30 35.80
CA VAL A 643 9.21 8.01 36.92
C VAL A 643 10.64 7.97 36.40
N SER A 644 11.48 8.88 36.88
CA SER A 644 12.91 8.94 36.54
C SER A 644 13.71 8.16 37.58
N ILE A 645 14.67 7.37 37.11
CA ILE A 645 15.62 6.61 37.92
C ILE A 645 16.92 7.39 37.91
N LEU A 646 17.40 7.77 39.09
CA LEU A 646 18.60 8.57 39.25
C LEU A 646 19.71 7.79 39.95
N HIS A 647 20.94 8.01 39.49
CA HIS A 647 22.16 7.57 40.16
C HIS A 647 23.09 8.78 40.28
N ASP A 648 23.50 9.10 41.52
CA ASP A 648 24.31 10.29 41.84
C ASP A 648 23.76 11.61 41.27
N GLY A 649 22.43 11.74 41.20
CA GLY A 649 21.73 12.93 40.69
C GLY A 649 21.61 13.01 39.17
N GLU A 650 22.13 12.03 38.42
CA GLU A 650 21.93 11.91 36.97
C GLU A 650 20.82 10.91 36.65
N VAL A 651 19.96 11.25 35.68
CA VAL A 651 18.92 10.32 35.20
C VAL A 651 19.60 9.22 34.39
N ILE A 652 19.50 7.99 34.88
CA ILE A 652 20.05 6.78 34.24
C ILE A 652 18.99 5.92 33.56
N GLY A 653 17.72 6.28 33.75
CA GLY A 653 16.58 5.55 33.19
C GLY A 653 15.27 6.22 33.53
N SER A 654 14.20 5.81 32.87
CA SER A 654 12.84 6.21 33.23
C SER A 654 11.83 5.16 32.80
N PHE A 655 10.66 5.18 33.41
CA PHE A 655 9.50 4.40 33.00
C PHE A 655 8.22 5.16 33.29
N ASP A 656 7.16 4.82 32.57
CA ASP A 656 5.88 5.49 32.73
C ASP A 656 4.92 4.60 33.55
N ILE A 657 4.19 5.22 34.49
CA ILE A 657 3.11 4.58 35.26
C ILE A 657 1.80 5.23 34.86
N ARG A 658 0.84 4.40 34.44
CA ARG A 658 -0.56 4.77 34.26
C ARG A 658 -1.34 4.36 35.50
N VAL A 659 -1.94 5.34 36.17
CA VAL A 659 -2.91 5.12 37.22
C VAL A 659 -4.30 5.33 36.65
N SER A 660 -5.15 4.30 36.73
CA SER A 660 -6.54 4.41 36.27
C SER A 660 -7.54 3.82 37.27
N ILE A 661 -8.78 4.27 37.14
CA ILE A 661 -9.96 3.60 37.68
C ILE A 661 -10.53 2.81 36.51
N PRO A 662 -10.30 1.49 36.44
CA PRO A 662 -10.79 0.70 35.33
C PRO A 662 -12.32 0.63 35.34
N VAL A 663 -12.91 0.35 34.18
CA VAL A 663 -14.31 -0.07 34.13
C VAL A 663 -14.44 -1.43 34.80
N GLU A 664 -15.31 -1.54 35.80
CA GLU A 664 -15.58 -2.78 36.53
C GLU A 664 -16.77 -3.54 35.93
N SER A 665 -17.75 -2.85 35.36
CA SER A 665 -18.90 -3.47 34.72
C SER A 665 -19.44 -2.64 33.56
N LEU A 666 -19.89 -3.34 32.52
CA LEU A 666 -20.70 -2.78 31.45
C LEU A 666 -22.07 -3.47 31.45
N GLU A 667 -23.10 -2.72 31.11
CA GLU A 667 -24.45 -3.26 30.96
C GLU A 667 -25.08 -2.72 29.68
N ILE A 668 -25.50 -3.61 28.77
CA ILE A 668 -26.40 -3.24 27.67
C ILE A 668 -27.82 -3.17 28.25
N LEU A 669 -28.39 -1.96 28.30
CA LEU A 669 -29.66 -1.68 28.96
C LEU A 669 -30.87 -2.14 28.14
N ASN A 670 -30.68 -2.36 26.84
CA ASN A 670 -31.73 -2.81 25.94
C ASN A 670 -32.14 -4.27 26.17
N HIS A 671 -33.45 -4.54 26.13
CA HIS A 671 -33.99 -5.89 26.26
C HIS A 671 -34.59 -6.48 24.98
N SER A 672 -34.62 -5.72 23.88
CA SER A 672 -35.15 -6.23 22.61
C SER A 672 -34.17 -7.22 21.96
N LYS A 673 -34.65 -8.44 21.68
CA LYS A 673 -33.83 -9.54 21.13
C LYS A 673 -34.11 -9.86 19.66
N SER A 674 -34.86 -8.99 18.97
CA SER A 674 -35.12 -9.19 17.54
C SER A 674 -35.22 -7.89 16.77
N LEU A 675 -34.68 -7.89 15.56
CA LEU A 675 -34.70 -6.81 14.59
C LEU A 675 -35.13 -7.38 13.23
N LYS A 676 -35.76 -6.57 12.37
CA LYS A 676 -36.06 -6.99 11.00
C LYS A 676 -34.96 -6.55 10.04
N THR A 677 -34.80 -7.29 8.96
CA THR A 677 -33.90 -6.94 7.86
C THR A 677 -34.20 -5.52 7.35
N GLY A 678 -33.16 -4.71 7.17
CA GLY A 678 -33.23 -3.30 6.76
C GLY A 678 -33.75 -2.33 7.83
N LYS A 679 -33.99 -2.79 9.07
CA LYS A 679 -34.34 -1.91 10.21
C LYS A 679 -33.15 -1.68 11.12
N THR A 680 -33.25 -0.65 11.95
CA THR A 680 -32.23 -0.29 12.93
C THR A 680 -32.76 -0.38 14.36
N MET A 681 -31.86 -0.59 15.31
CA MET A 681 -32.11 -0.63 16.75
C MET A 681 -31.00 0.10 17.48
N GLN A 682 -31.34 1.11 18.27
CA GLN A 682 -30.37 1.78 19.15
C GLN A 682 -30.19 0.95 20.42
N LEU A 683 -28.95 0.55 20.73
CA LEU A 683 -28.59 -0.01 22.02
C LEU A 683 -28.11 1.11 22.96
N GLU A 684 -28.62 1.11 24.19
CA GLU A 684 -28.16 1.95 25.29
C GLU A 684 -27.29 1.11 26.23
N PHE A 685 -26.35 1.77 26.92
CA PHE A 685 -25.45 1.10 27.84
C PHE A 685 -25.14 1.93 29.09
N GLY A 686 -24.74 1.24 30.15
CA GLY A 686 -24.20 1.83 31.38
C GLY A 686 -22.76 1.37 31.62
N VAL A 687 -21.96 2.26 32.23
CA VAL A 687 -20.58 2.01 32.65
C VAL A 687 -20.48 2.22 34.15
N ALA A 688 -19.86 1.27 34.85
CA ALA A 688 -19.52 1.42 36.27
C ALA A 688 -18.04 1.08 36.54
N PRO A 689 -17.40 1.78 37.49
CA PRO A 689 -17.95 2.91 38.24
C PRO A 689 -18.09 4.17 37.36
N SER A 690 -19.00 5.08 37.72
CA SER A 690 -19.29 6.28 36.93
C SER A 690 -18.14 7.30 36.91
N ASN A 691 -17.08 7.04 37.66
CA ASN A 691 -15.83 7.80 37.67
C ASN A 691 -14.65 6.97 37.13
N ALA A 692 -14.92 5.89 36.37
CA ALA A 692 -13.88 5.20 35.62
C ALA A 692 -13.09 6.22 34.78
N SER A 693 -11.76 6.06 34.75
CA SER A 693 -10.85 6.98 34.09
C SER A 693 -11.10 7.08 32.59
N ASN A 694 -11.55 5.98 31.99
CA ASN A 694 -12.02 5.93 30.63
C ASN A 694 -13.36 5.20 30.56
N GLN A 695 -14.40 5.91 30.13
CA GLN A 695 -15.77 5.38 29.95
C GLN A 695 -16.12 5.14 28.49
N GLN A 696 -15.15 5.29 27.58
CA GLN A 696 -15.34 4.96 26.19
C GLN A 696 -15.48 3.45 26.02
N VAL A 697 -16.26 3.08 25.01
CA VAL A 697 -16.61 1.71 24.71
C VAL A 697 -16.53 1.48 23.21
N MET A 698 -16.29 0.22 22.85
CA MET A 698 -16.36 -0.27 21.49
C MET A 698 -17.56 -1.20 21.32
N TRP A 699 -18.26 -1.04 20.20
CA TRP A 699 -19.29 -1.98 19.76
C TRP A 699 -18.76 -2.91 18.68
N ILE A 700 -19.06 -4.19 18.82
CA ILE A 700 -18.57 -5.25 17.93
C ILE A 700 -19.76 -6.12 17.55
N SER A 701 -19.90 -6.44 16.26
CA SER A 701 -20.80 -7.47 15.77
C SER A 701 -20.01 -8.77 15.56
N SER A 702 -20.61 -9.90 15.92
CA SER A 702 -20.03 -11.22 15.62
C SER A 702 -20.13 -11.59 14.13
N ASP A 703 -21.02 -10.94 13.38
CA ASP A 703 -21.21 -11.16 11.94
C ASP A 703 -21.86 -9.92 11.28
N ASP A 704 -21.03 -9.09 10.66
CA ASP A 704 -21.45 -7.87 9.96
C ASP A 704 -22.29 -8.17 8.69
N GLN A 705 -22.30 -9.42 8.17
CA GLN A 705 -23.19 -9.85 7.09
C GLN A 705 -24.62 -10.13 7.58
N VAL A 706 -24.80 -10.37 8.89
CA VAL A 706 -26.10 -10.55 9.54
C VAL A 706 -26.60 -9.23 10.13
N ALA A 707 -25.78 -8.54 10.91
CA ALA A 707 -26.06 -7.18 11.36
C ALA A 707 -24.79 -6.39 11.63
N THR A 708 -24.80 -5.11 11.31
CA THR A 708 -23.73 -4.18 11.70
C THR A 708 -24.10 -3.44 12.98
N VAL A 709 -23.13 -2.93 13.71
CA VAL A 709 -23.32 -2.00 14.83
C VAL A 709 -22.34 -0.84 14.68
N ASP A 710 -22.84 0.39 14.77
CA ASP A 710 -21.96 1.57 14.76
C ASP A 710 -21.37 1.87 16.16
N GLN A 711 -20.44 2.80 16.22
CA GLN A 711 -19.78 3.22 17.48
C GLN A 711 -20.73 3.83 18.51
N ASN A 712 -21.94 4.24 18.11
CA ASN A 712 -22.96 4.75 19.03
C ASN A 712 -23.90 3.64 19.52
N GLY A 713 -23.72 2.39 19.08
CA GLY A 713 -24.60 1.26 19.42
C GLY A 713 -25.82 1.15 18.52
N LEU A 714 -25.86 1.81 17.36
CA LEU A 714 -26.94 1.66 16.40
C LEU A 714 -26.73 0.39 15.56
N VAL A 715 -27.53 -0.63 15.84
CA VAL A 715 -27.52 -1.91 15.11
C VAL A 715 -28.38 -1.81 13.86
N GLN A 716 -27.91 -2.30 12.71
CA GLN A 716 -28.67 -2.43 11.47
C GLN A 716 -28.75 -3.89 11.03
N GLY A 717 -29.96 -4.41 10.82
CA GLY A 717 -30.16 -5.76 10.30
C GLY A 717 -29.88 -5.84 8.80
N ILE A 718 -28.96 -6.72 8.39
CA ILE A 718 -28.53 -6.90 6.99
C ILE A 718 -29.16 -8.13 6.35
N SER A 719 -29.11 -9.28 7.04
CA SER A 719 -29.71 -10.52 6.56
C SER A 719 -30.26 -11.38 7.70
N PRO A 720 -31.25 -12.25 7.47
CA PRO A 720 -31.81 -13.10 8.52
C PRO A 720 -30.75 -14.02 9.15
N GLY A 721 -30.72 -14.08 10.48
CA GLY A 721 -29.73 -14.85 11.24
C GLY A 721 -29.67 -14.45 12.70
N ASP A 722 -28.86 -15.16 13.49
CA ASP A 722 -28.56 -14.80 14.87
C ASP A 722 -27.18 -14.15 14.92
N VAL A 723 -27.08 -12.99 15.58
CA VAL A 723 -25.83 -12.23 15.74
C VAL A 723 -25.65 -11.81 17.19
N THR A 724 -24.42 -11.84 17.67
CA THR A 724 -24.07 -11.33 19.01
C THR A 724 -23.45 -9.96 18.85
N ILE A 725 -24.05 -8.96 19.49
CA ILE A 725 -23.47 -7.62 19.61
C ILE A 725 -22.78 -7.53 20.96
N THR A 726 -21.49 -7.21 20.93
CA THR A 726 -20.62 -7.08 22.09
C THR A 726 -20.31 -5.62 22.32
N LEU A 727 -20.52 -5.18 23.55
CA LEU A 727 -20.05 -3.91 24.09
C LEU A 727 -18.80 -4.20 24.90
N LEU A 728 -17.68 -3.56 24.58
CA LEU A 728 -16.38 -3.77 25.21
C LEU A 728 -15.87 -2.45 25.81
N SER A 729 -15.27 -2.50 26.99
CA SER A 729 -14.59 -1.35 27.59
C SER A 729 -13.25 -1.18 26.90
N ASP A 730 -12.94 0.05 26.50
CA ASP A 730 -11.67 0.38 25.86
C ASP A 730 -10.47 0.35 26.84
N ASP A 731 -10.72 0.16 28.14
CA ASP A 731 -9.71 0.30 29.21
C ASP A 731 -9.48 -0.97 30.04
N SER A 732 -10.52 -1.78 30.28
CA SER A 732 -10.42 -2.94 31.20
C SER A 732 -10.71 -4.29 30.55
N GLY A 733 -11.09 -4.33 29.27
CA GLY A 733 -11.52 -5.55 28.59
C GLY A 733 -12.85 -6.12 29.11
N VAL A 734 -13.51 -5.46 30.07
CA VAL A 734 -14.85 -5.83 30.52
C VAL A 734 -15.81 -5.73 29.35
N LYS A 735 -16.65 -6.75 29.18
CA LYS A 735 -17.63 -6.80 28.10
C LYS A 735 -19.05 -7.10 28.58
N SER A 736 -20.01 -6.66 27.80
CA SER A 736 -21.42 -7.03 27.87
C SER A 736 -21.89 -7.47 26.48
N GLU A 737 -22.73 -8.50 26.40
CA GLU A 737 -23.16 -9.07 25.12
C GLU A 737 -24.69 -9.15 25.04
N ILE A 738 -25.23 -8.95 23.84
CA ILE A 738 -26.64 -9.18 23.54
C ILE A 738 -26.78 -9.96 22.24
N LYS A 739 -27.52 -11.07 22.28
CA LYS A 739 -27.91 -11.82 21.09
C LYS A 739 -29.15 -11.19 20.47
N ILE A 740 -29.06 -10.86 19.18
CA ILE A 740 -30.13 -10.27 18.38
C ILE A 740 -30.45 -11.24 17.24
N GLN A 741 -31.74 -11.58 17.11
CA GLN A 741 -32.24 -12.34 15.97
C GLN A 741 -32.70 -11.38 14.87
N ILE A 742 -32.06 -11.42 13.71
CA ILE A 742 -32.49 -10.73 12.50
C ILE A 742 -33.52 -11.58 11.78
N LYS A 743 -34.72 -11.02 11.62
CA LYS A 743 -35.87 -11.66 10.98
C LYS A 743 -36.12 -11.06 9.61
N GLU A 744 -36.89 -11.77 8.81
CA GLU A 744 -37.46 -11.26 7.55
C GLU A 744 -38.32 -9.98 7.75
#